data_AF-A0A0J6V6Z3-F1
#
_entry.id   AF-A0A0J6V6Z3-F1
#
_cell.length_a   1.000
_cell.length_b   1.000
_cell.length_c   1.000
_cell.angle_alpha   90.00
_cell.angle_beta   90.00
_cell.angle_gamma   90.00
#
_symmetry.space_group_name_H-M   'P 1'
#
loop_
_entity.id
_entity.type
_entity.pdbx_description
1 polymer ?
#
loop_
_entity_poly.entity_id
_entity_poly.type
_entity_poly.pdbx_seq_one_letter_code
_entity_poly.pdbx_strand_id
1 'polypeptide(L)'
;MPAAIGAAILAEVAAGTTLATSAVAASVVGYAVISGALLAVQQIVEALTPAQKRNDAQITVRQAIPPRRAGHGREKLGGAIFFLDTQGGVLSRGVVHFAGHLTQIREYWLGDVKTSLTGQVGGVVPDAVYQGKVVIEVRLGADDQAALGTLLRYPYWSPAAQLKGLAYSVVTCTPLKHGDKIFPEGAPDVRLVADLAACYDPRDPAQDPANPATWAWSDNAAIVLLAYLHEESGYGIPFDEIDLDSFAALANVCDEMVPLLRPNPDGETAERRYRSWGTYTLDEERATVLGRYLSACDAEIDQDAEGRVTVRGGRWQVPNFTITEDMVLGWESFEEGSEAYATFNRVKFTYKSPWHDYQPLEGDPWDDPDSQAEIGLVPTERDFGRAPSHRQARQLAKIAAAKGAPRFRFRGLRLLPKALPAYGEPTVRLVLPSFGIDATFAPSAGKLTGPFKAEPVLDLYSLDASAYAWSITEEGTAPPLPDQTSPDPAPVPSGVTFEATRYTTGGQVTGLAATFTADEVPGRVDLTLIGRYRPAGTSDWIDMASQGGEAVAGPLNDGAGYEAQVAWLSNTSVSDWSPTLSFTVSADTTAPGLPTGFVANGGSGPAAGAFPAPNSANFGFARLYRGISTDFAAAVVVRTFNGSASQSFDWSDPRPAGTYRYWVRAFNRSGFGDASSTAGPITVTVT
;
A
#
# COMPACT_ATOMS: atom_id res chain seq x y z
N MET A 1 -39.11 -22.38 -9.97
CA MET A 1 -38.37 -21.57 -8.98
C MET A 1 -37.49 -20.50 -9.63
N PRO A 2 -36.86 -20.71 -10.82
CA PRO A 2 -36.02 -19.67 -11.46
C PRO A 2 -36.71 -18.33 -11.74
N ALA A 3 -37.95 -18.39 -12.24
CA ALA A 3 -38.74 -17.20 -12.55
C ALA A 3 -39.07 -16.32 -11.31
N ALA A 4 -39.05 -16.88 -10.09
CA ALA A 4 -39.37 -16.15 -8.86
C ALA A 4 -38.16 -15.39 -8.30
N ILE A 5 -36.95 -15.94 -8.45
CA ILE A 5 -35.69 -15.31 -8.02
C ILE A 5 -35.32 -14.20 -9.01
N GLY A 6 -35.40 -14.49 -10.32
CA GLY A 6 -35.30 -13.47 -11.36
C GLY A 6 -36.20 -12.29 -11.02
N ALA A 7 -37.52 -12.51 -10.86
CA ALA A 7 -38.51 -11.50 -10.51
C ALA A 7 -38.22 -10.70 -9.21
N ALA A 8 -37.57 -11.29 -8.21
CA ALA A 8 -37.24 -10.61 -6.95
C ALA A 8 -36.13 -9.56 -7.12
N ILE A 9 -35.10 -9.87 -7.93
CA ILE A 9 -34.05 -8.90 -8.31
C ILE A 9 -34.68 -7.74 -9.08
N LEU A 10 -35.61 -8.05 -10.00
CA LEU A 10 -36.31 -7.02 -10.78
C LEU A 10 -37.21 -6.16 -9.90
N ALA A 11 -37.82 -6.75 -8.86
CA ALA A 11 -38.71 -6.06 -7.94
C ALA A 11 -37.96 -5.15 -6.95
N GLU A 12 -36.80 -5.58 -6.44
CA GLU A 12 -35.97 -4.80 -5.51
C GLU A 12 -35.35 -3.59 -6.22
N VAL A 13 -34.85 -3.79 -7.45
CA VAL A 13 -34.38 -2.70 -8.32
C VAL A 13 -35.54 -1.71 -8.54
N ALA A 14 -36.79 -2.17 -8.72
CA ALA A 14 -37.97 -1.32 -8.98
C ALA A 14 -38.56 -0.62 -7.73
N ALA A 15 -38.37 -1.16 -6.53
CA ALA A 15 -38.96 -0.70 -5.28
C ALA A 15 -38.25 0.50 -4.64
N GLY A 16 -37.11 0.95 -5.17
CA GLY A 16 -36.40 2.16 -4.73
C GLY A 16 -37.14 3.49 -4.98
N THR A 17 -38.38 3.45 -5.48
CA THR A 17 -39.21 4.63 -5.70
C THR A 17 -40.49 4.57 -4.87
N THR A 18 -40.66 5.49 -3.93
CA THR A 18 -41.94 5.72 -3.24
C THR A 18 -42.93 6.36 -4.21
N LEU A 19 -43.61 5.57 -5.04
CA LEU A 19 -44.80 5.99 -5.79
C LEU A 19 -45.84 4.85 -5.78
N ALA A 20 -46.89 5.05 -4.98
CA ALA A 20 -48.19 4.36 -4.98
C ALA A 20 -48.18 2.81 -5.03
N THR A 21 -48.35 2.23 -3.83
CA THR A 21 -48.75 0.85 -3.61
C THR A 21 -49.99 0.46 -4.41
N SER A 22 -49.84 -0.51 -5.31
CA SER A 22 -50.95 -1.41 -5.65
C SER A 22 -50.47 -2.85 -5.48
N ALA A 23 -51.20 -3.60 -4.67
CA ALA A 23 -50.85 -4.94 -4.23
C ALA A 23 -50.79 -5.92 -5.41
N VAL A 24 -49.61 -6.51 -5.66
CA VAL A 24 -49.49 -7.68 -6.52
C VAL A 24 -49.81 -8.91 -5.67
N ALA A 25 -51.05 -9.37 -5.77
CA ALA A 25 -51.47 -10.66 -5.25
C ALA A 25 -50.74 -11.77 -6.03
N ALA A 26 -50.05 -12.65 -5.30
CA ALA A 26 -49.42 -13.85 -5.85
C ALA A 26 -50.48 -14.77 -6.47
N SER A 27 -50.43 -14.96 -7.79
CA SER A 27 -51.05 -16.10 -8.45
C SER A 27 -50.02 -16.81 -9.33
N VAL A 28 -49.99 -18.13 -9.13
CA VAL A 28 -49.02 -19.10 -9.62
C VAL A 28 -49.43 -19.58 -11.03
N VAL A 29 -48.42 -19.88 -11.85
CA VAL A 29 -48.43 -20.49 -13.20
C VAL A 29 -48.79 -19.59 -14.38
N GLY A 30 -47.73 -19.07 -15.01
CA GLY A 30 -47.72 -18.56 -16.37
C GLY A 30 -46.32 -18.01 -16.66
N TYR A 31 -45.64 -18.53 -17.69
CA TYR A 31 -44.36 -17.98 -18.16
C TYR A 31 -44.58 -16.52 -18.57
N ALA A 32 -44.30 -15.59 -17.66
CA ALA A 32 -44.24 -14.18 -17.95
C ALA A 32 -42.77 -13.83 -18.11
N VAL A 33 -42.37 -13.57 -19.36
CA VAL A 33 -41.10 -12.92 -19.69
C VAL A 33 -41.20 -11.48 -19.15
N ILE A 34 -40.43 -11.14 -18.10
CA ILE A 34 -40.45 -9.81 -17.42
C ILE A 34 -39.32 -8.90 -17.95
N SER A 35 -38.74 -9.17 -19.12
CA SER A 35 -37.51 -8.50 -19.59
C SER A 35 -37.55 -6.97 -19.60
N GLY A 36 -38.65 -6.36 -20.04
CA GLY A 36 -38.60 -4.91 -20.30
C GLY A 36 -39.00 -3.99 -19.13
N ALA A 37 -39.37 -4.52 -17.96
CA ALA A 37 -39.46 -3.71 -16.73
C ALA A 37 -38.08 -3.46 -16.10
N LEU A 38 -37.06 -4.29 -16.39
CA LEU A 38 -35.71 -4.16 -15.82
C LEU A 38 -34.96 -2.93 -16.30
N LEU A 39 -35.03 -2.67 -17.60
CA LEU A 39 -34.18 -1.70 -18.28
C LEU A 39 -34.49 -0.25 -17.82
N ALA A 40 -35.78 0.05 -17.61
CA ALA A 40 -36.21 1.35 -17.10
C ALA A 40 -35.70 1.63 -15.68
N VAL A 41 -35.51 0.56 -14.89
CA VAL A 41 -35.16 0.67 -13.48
C VAL A 41 -33.64 0.77 -13.29
N GLN A 42 -32.84 0.10 -14.13
CA GLN A 42 -31.38 0.30 -14.15
C GLN A 42 -31.01 1.76 -14.45
N GLN A 43 -31.71 2.40 -15.39
CA GLN A 43 -31.53 3.82 -15.70
C GLN A 43 -31.85 4.74 -14.50
N ILE A 44 -32.85 4.38 -13.67
CA ILE A 44 -33.20 5.12 -12.45
C ILE A 44 -32.13 4.90 -11.37
N VAL A 45 -31.65 3.67 -11.18
CA VAL A 45 -30.55 3.39 -10.23
C VAL A 45 -29.30 4.16 -10.61
N GLU A 46 -28.92 4.17 -11.89
CA GLU A 46 -27.78 4.99 -12.37
C GLU A 46 -27.99 6.50 -12.18
N ALA A 47 -29.21 7.01 -12.32
CA ALA A 47 -29.53 8.41 -12.11
C ALA A 47 -29.58 8.78 -10.61
N LEU A 48 -29.85 7.81 -9.73
CA LEU A 48 -29.96 7.98 -8.29
C LEU A 48 -28.70 7.60 -7.52
N THR A 49 -27.72 6.91 -8.12
CA THR A 49 -26.45 6.63 -7.46
C THR A 49 -25.73 7.95 -7.16
N PRO A 50 -25.67 8.39 -5.89
CA PRO A 50 -24.92 9.59 -5.57
C PRO A 50 -23.44 9.31 -5.84
N ALA A 51 -22.73 10.26 -6.47
CA ALA A 51 -21.28 10.17 -6.62
C ALA A 51 -20.66 9.84 -5.26
N GLN A 52 -19.82 8.80 -5.21
CA GLN A 52 -19.27 8.29 -3.96
C GLN A 52 -18.26 9.33 -3.39
N LYS A 53 -18.78 10.29 -2.62
CA LYS A 53 -18.02 11.47 -2.14
C LYS A 53 -16.98 11.17 -1.05
N ARG A 54 -16.86 9.92 -0.59
CA ARG A 54 -15.83 9.49 0.37
C ARG A 54 -15.32 8.08 0.07
N ASN A 55 -14.00 7.94 0.02
CA ASN A 55 -13.35 6.65 -0.04
C ASN A 55 -13.13 6.09 1.37
N ASP A 56 -14.21 5.64 2.00
CA ASP A 56 -14.14 5.04 3.33
C ASP A 56 -13.32 3.73 3.32
N ALA A 57 -12.96 3.21 2.14
CA ALA A 57 -12.15 2.01 1.97
C ALA A 57 -10.81 2.08 2.72
N GLN A 58 -10.16 3.24 2.70
CA GLN A 58 -8.79 3.42 3.22
C GLN A 58 -8.72 3.95 4.65
N ILE A 59 -9.85 4.33 5.23
CA ILE A 59 -9.89 4.91 6.57
C ILE A 59 -9.86 3.79 7.61
N THR A 60 -9.04 3.98 8.64
CA THR A 60 -9.10 3.15 9.84
C THR A 60 -10.03 3.80 10.86
N VAL A 61 -11.16 3.18 11.16
CA VAL A 61 -12.19 3.80 12.00
C VAL A 61 -12.28 3.11 13.36
N ARG A 62 -12.42 3.93 14.42
CA ARG A 62 -12.91 3.50 15.74
C ARG A 62 -14.40 3.76 15.82
N GLN A 63 -15.22 2.75 15.57
CA GLN A 63 -16.66 2.78 15.74
C GLN A 63 -17.09 1.58 16.57
N ALA A 64 -18.16 1.72 17.35
CA ALA A 64 -18.63 0.65 18.24
C ALA A 64 -18.96 -0.63 17.47
N ILE A 65 -19.51 -0.52 16.25
CA ILE A 65 -19.82 -1.62 15.32
C ILE A 65 -19.73 -1.06 13.88
N PRO A 66 -18.56 -1.09 13.22
CA PRO A 66 -18.45 -0.70 11.82
C PRO A 66 -19.06 -1.77 10.90
N PRO A 67 -19.66 -1.40 9.76
CA PRO A 67 -20.20 -2.36 8.84
C PRO A 67 -19.08 -3.20 8.21
N ARG A 68 -19.36 -4.48 7.96
CA ARG A 68 -18.43 -5.39 7.28
C ARG A 68 -18.33 -5.01 5.81
N ARG A 69 -17.17 -5.25 5.21
CA ARG A 69 -16.86 -4.87 3.84
C ARG A 69 -16.51 -6.09 3.00
N ALA A 70 -17.12 -6.21 1.82
CA ALA A 70 -16.83 -7.21 0.81
C ALA A 70 -16.52 -6.52 -0.53
N GLY A 71 -16.17 -7.28 -1.57
CA GLY A 71 -15.81 -6.71 -2.86
C GLY A 71 -14.98 -7.62 -3.75
N HIS A 72 -14.74 -7.13 -4.96
CA HIS A 72 -14.06 -7.85 -6.04
C HIS A 72 -13.07 -6.95 -6.78
N GLY A 73 -12.15 -7.55 -7.53
CA GLY A 73 -11.03 -6.85 -8.17
C GLY A 73 -9.92 -6.52 -7.17
N ARG A 74 -9.35 -5.32 -7.24
CA ARG A 74 -8.23 -4.89 -6.38
C ARG A 74 -8.58 -3.61 -5.63
N GLU A 75 -8.15 -3.48 -4.38
CA GLU A 75 -8.40 -2.27 -3.58
C GLU A 75 -7.31 -2.03 -2.54
N LYS A 76 -7.13 -0.76 -2.16
CA LYS A 76 -6.37 -0.39 -0.95
C LYS A 76 -7.31 -0.35 0.25
N LEU A 77 -7.13 -1.29 1.17
CA LEU A 77 -7.98 -1.54 2.33
C LEU A 77 -7.35 -0.98 3.61
N GLY A 78 -8.04 -0.04 4.25
CA GLY A 78 -7.95 0.21 5.69
C GLY A 78 -8.82 -0.81 6.45
N GLY A 79 -9.43 -0.41 7.56
CA GLY A 79 -10.34 -1.32 8.25
C GLY A 79 -10.81 -0.89 9.64
N ALA A 80 -11.50 -1.82 10.29
CA ALA A 80 -12.04 -1.64 11.63
C ALA A 80 -11.02 -2.09 12.69
N ILE A 81 -10.67 -1.21 13.64
CA ILE A 81 -9.83 -1.62 14.77
C ILE A 81 -10.66 -2.50 15.70
N PHE A 82 -10.25 -3.75 15.89
CA PHE A 82 -10.90 -4.68 16.82
C PHE A 82 -10.07 -4.98 18.07
N PHE A 83 -8.77 -4.66 18.02
CA PHE A 83 -7.84 -4.98 19.08
C PHE A 83 -6.79 -3.88 19.24
N LEU A 84 -6.53 -3.45 20.47
CA LEU A 84 -5.43 -2.57 20.80
C LEU A 84 -5.05 -2.78 22.27
N ASP A 85 -3.89 -3.35 22.52
CA ASP A 85 -3.39 -3.55 23.88
C ASP A 85 -1.85 -3.54 23.90
N THR A 86 -1.27 -3.40 25.09
CA THR A 86 0.18 -3.41 25.33
C THR A 86 0.54 -4.47 26.36
N GLN A 87 1.44 -5.39 26.01
CA GLN A 87 1.95 -6.42 26.92
C GLN A 87 3.46 -6.47 26.89
N GLY A 88 4.10 -6.45 28.07
CA GLY A 88 5.57 -6.50 28.16
C GLY A 88 6.28 -5.32 27.47
N GLY A 89 5.61 -4.18 27.38
CA GLY A 89 6.11 -3.00 26.67
C GLY A 89 5.88 -3.03 25.16
N VAL A 90 5.36 -4.12 24.58
CA VAL A 90 5.08 -4.23 23.15
C VAL A 90 3.63 -3.83 22.87
N LEU A 91 3.42 -2.88 21.94
CA LEU A 91 2.10 -2.45 21.51
C LEU A 91 1.61 -3.34 20.36
N SER A 92 0.39 -3.86 20.45
CA SER A 92 -0.24 -4.64 19.39
C SER A 92 -1.57 -4.01 18.98
N ARG A 93 -1.78 -3.85 17.68
CA ARG A 93 -2.99 -3.28 17.07
C ARG A 93 -3.56 -4.22 16.02
N GLY A 94 -4.81 -4.63 16.17
CA GLY A 94 -5.53 -5.47 15.22
C GLY A 94 -6.55 -4.71 14.40
N VAL A 95 -6.58 -4.96 13.09
CA VAL A 95 -7.49 -4.34 12.12
C VAL A 95 -8.15 -5.42 11.26
N VAL A 96 -9.49 -5.42 11.17
CA VAL A 96 -10.25 -6.22 10.19
C VAL A 96 -10.38 -5.41 8.91
N HIS A 97 -9.88 -5.94 7.80
CA HIS A 97 -9.83 -5.26 6.50
C HIS A 97 -10.98 -5.64 5.58
N PHE A 98 -11.42 -6.89 5.64
CA PHE A 98 -12.34 -7.47 4.66
C PHE A 98 -13.14 -8.64 5.26
N ALA A 99 -14.38 -8.81 4.83
CA ALA A 99 -15.22 -9.96 5.13
C ALA A 99 -15.23 -10.89 3.91
N GLY A 100 -14.80 -12.13 4.13
CA GLY A 100 -14.45 -13.09 3.09
C GLY A 100 -12.94 -13.31 3.00
N HIS A 101 -12.56 -14.17 2.06
CA HIS A 101 -11.17 -14.52 1.79
C HIS A 101 -10.54 -13.55 0.78
N LEU A 102 -9.44 -12.90 1.14
CA LEU A 102 -8.58 -12.16 0.21
C LEU A 102 -7.70 -13.14 -0.56
N THR A 103 -7.67 -13.04 -1.88
CA THR A 103 -6.88 -13.94 -2.72
C THR A 103 -5.37 -13.69 -2.55
N GLN A 104 -4.94 -12.43 -2.53
CA GLN A 104 -3.53 -12.10 -2.40
C GLN A 104 -3.32 -10.69 -1.85
N ILE A 105 -2.34 -10.52 -0.96
CA ILE A 105 -1.84 -9.19 -0.56
C ILE A 105 -0.70 -8.79 -1.49
N ARG A 106 -0.81 -7.59 -2.06
CA ARG A 106 0.18 -7.00 -2.98
C ARG A 106 1.14 -6.08 -2.25
N GLU A 107 0.63 -5.26 -1.34
CA GLU A 107 1.43 -4.23 -0.67
C GLU A 107 0.97 -4.02 0.78
N TYR A 108 1.93 -3.66 1.63
CA TYR A 108 1.69 -3.21 3.01
C TYR A 108 2.07 -1.75 3.15
N TRP A 109 1.20 -0.99 3.80
CA TRP A 109 1.36 0.44 4.05
C TRP A 109 1.22 0.72 5.53
N LEU A 110 2.11 1.56 6.06
CA LEU A 110 2.07 2.06 7.43
C LEU A 110 1.85 3.58 7.37
N GLY A 111 0.64 4.00 7.73
CA GLY A 111 0.13 5.35 7.43
C GLY A 111 0.08 5.58 5.92
N ASP A 112 0.84 6.56 5.46
CA ASP A 112 0.97 6.93 4.04
C ASP A 112 2.28 6.44 3.41
N VAL A 113 3.05 5.59 4.12
CA VAL A 113 4.33 5.04 3.63
C VAL A 113 4.15 3.60 3.18
N LYS A 114 4.44 3.33 1.90
CA LYS A 114 4.56 1.97 1.38
C LYS A 114 5.79 1.31 1.97
N THR A 115 5.62 0.11 2.53
CA THR A 115 6.74 -0.68 3.07
C THR A 115 7.39 -1.54 1.99
N SER A 116 8.62 -1.97 2.23
CA SER A 116 9.34 -2.91 1.39
C SER A 116 8.95 -4.39 1.65
N LEU A 117 7.98 -4.64 2.54
CA LEU A 117 7.41 -5.96 2.77
C LEU A 117 6.58 -6.39 1.56
N THR A 118 7.06 -7.37 0.79
CA THR A 118 6.41 -7.82 -0.44
C THR A 118 6.35 -9.35 -0.54
N GLY A 119 5.34 -9.89 -1.22
CA GLY A 119 5.25 -11.30 -1.62
C GLY A 119 4.97 -12.32 -0.50
N GLN A 120 4.64 -11.88 0.71
CA GLN A 120 4.39 -12.74 1.87
C GLN A 120 3.18 -12.31 2.70
N VAL A 121 2.58 -13.25 3.44
CA VAL A 121 1.44 -13.02 4.33
C VAL A 121 1.96 -12.65 5.72
N GLY A 122 2.15 -11.35 5.92
CA GLY A 122 2.82 -10.80 7.09
C GLY A 122 4.33 -11.01 7.08
N GLY A 123 5.00 -10.43 8.07
CA GLY A 123 6.45 -10.50 8.24
C GLY A 123 6.98 -9.36 9.11
N VAL A 124 8.29 -9.42 9.39
CA VAL A 124 9.00 -8.26 9.94
C VAL A 124 9.14 -7.23 8.84
N VAL A 125 8.80 -5.98 9.11
CA VAL A 125 8.92 -4.90 8.13
C VAL A 125 10.41 -4.61 7.92
N PRO A 126 10.95 -4.81 6.71
CA PRO A 126 12.40 -4.82 6.49
C PRO A 126 12.99 -3.41 6.38
N ASP A 127 12.17 -2.38 6.22
CA ASP A 127 12.61 -1.01 6.03
C ASP A 127 13.41 -0.51 7.25
N ALA A 128 14.60 0.06 6.99
CA ALA A 128 15.57 0.43 8.01
C ALA A 128 15.01 1.42 9.05
N VAL A 129 14.07 2.28 8.64
CA VAL A 129 13.36 3.22 9.51
C VAL A 129 12.64 2.52 10.68
N TYR A 130 12.20 1.27 10.48
CA TYR A 130 11.53 0.48 11.50
C TYR A 130 12.48 -0.40 12.31
N GLN A 131 13.76 -0.52 11.92
CA GLN A 131 14.82 -1.23 12.65
C GLN A 131 14.43 -2.65 13.11
N GLY A 132 13.62 -3.36 12.31
CA GLY A 132 13.10 -4.70 12.65
C GLY A 132 12.12 -4.73 13.84
N LYS A 133 11.59 -3.59 14.28
CA LYS A 133 10.71 -3.47 15.46
C LYS A 133 9.22 -3.46 15.14
N VAL A 134 8.88 -3.49 13.85
CA VAL A 134 7.50 -3.61 13.37
C VAL A 134 7.32 -4.98 12.74
N VAL A 135 6.32 -5.70 13.21
CA VAL A 135 5.93 -7.00 12.67
C VAL A 135 4.45 -6.95 12.33
N ILE A 136 4.10 -7.42 11.13
CA ILE A 136 2.73 -7.54 10.66
C ILE A 136 2.40 -9.03 10.62
N GLU A 137 1.43 -9.49 11.39
CA GLU A 137 0.83 -10.82 11.22
C GLU A 137 -0.51 -10.68 10.50
N VAL A 138 -0.83 -11.60 9.57
CA VAL A 138 -2.06 -11.51 8.78
C VAL A 138 -2.78 -12.86 8.67
N ARG A 139 -4.10 -12.79 8.62
CA ARG A 139 -4.99 -13.84 8.12
C ARG A 139 -5.79 -13.32 6.94
N LEU A 140 -5.90 -14.14 5.90
CA LEU A 140 -6.56 -13.77 4.64
C LEU A 140 -8.09 -13.92 4.69
N GLY A 141 -8.66 -14.51 5.74
CA GLY A 141 -10.11 -14.69 5.87
C GLY A 141 -10.64 -16.06 5.45
N ALA A 142 -9.85 -17.12 5.55
CA ALA A 142 -10.33 -18.48 5.32
C ALA A 142 -11.31 -18.94 6.43
N ASP A 143 -12.22 -19.85 6.09
CA ASP A 143 -13.26 -20.35 7.01
C ASP A 143 -12.70 -21.23 8.14
N ASP A 144 -11.51 -21.80 7.94
CA ASP A 144 -10.79 -22.67 8.87
C ASP A 144 -9.53 -22.02 9.45
N GLN A 145 -9.36 -20.70 9.28
CA GLN A 145 -8.16 -20.01 9.75
C GLN A 145 -7.99 -20.08 11.27
N ALA A 146 -6.74 -20.22 11.71
CA ALA A 146 -6.37 -20.15 13.12
C ALA A 146 -6.22 -18.71 13.61
N ALA A 147 -6.34 -18.49 14.93
CA ALA A 147 -6.00 -17.21 15.54
C ALA A 147 -4.52 -16.82 15.27
N LEU A 148 -4.23 -15.52 15.26
CA LEU A 148 -2.86 -15.02 15.14
C LEU A 148 -2.08 -15.26 16.43
N GLY A 149 -0.80 -15.63 16.30
CA GLY A 149 0.03 -15.99 17.44
C GLY A 149 0.23 -14.82 18.40
N THR A 150 0.31 -13.59 17.86
CA THR A 150 0.34 -12.37 18.67
C THR A 150 -0.88 -12.25 19.59
N LEU A 151 -2.08 -12.59 19.14
CA LEU A 151 -3.30 -12.46 19.96
C LEU A 151 -3.30 -13.47 21.12
N LEU A 152 -2.77 -14.69 20.89
CA LEU A 152 -2.71 -15.75 21.90
C LEU A 152 -1.77 -15.45 23.07
N ARG A 153 -0.99 -14.37 23.01
CA ARG A 153 -0.16 -13.89 24.14
C ARG A 153 -1.00 -13.24 25.24
N TYR A 154 -2.21 -12.79 24.90
CA TYR A 154 -3.12 -12.10 25.80
C TYR A 154 -4.03 -13.11 26.50
N PRO A 155 -4.17 -13.05 27.84
CA PRO A 155 -4.82 -14.10 28.63
C PRO A 155 -6.33 -14.22 28.38
N TYR A 156 -6.95 -13.18 27.83
CA TYR A 156 -8.37 -13.13 27.49
C TYR A 156 -8.66 -13.53 26.02
N TRP A 157 -7.63 -13.85 25.23
CA TRP A 157 -7.79 -14.33 23.86
C TRP A 157 -7.59 -15.85 23.79
N SER A 158 -8.61 -16.59 23.36
CA SER A 158 -8.53 -18.04 23.24
C SER A 158 -8.16 -18.48 21.82
N PRO A 159 -7.60 -19.69 21.62
CA PRO A 159 -7.42 -20.29 20.30
C PRO A 159 -8.72 -20.47 19.49
N ALA A 160 -9.88 -20.39 20.15
CA ALA A 160 -11.20 -20.44 19.51
C ALA A 160 -11.65 -19.07 18.97
N ALA A 161 -11.06 -17.96 19.42
CA ALA A 161 -11.33 -16.62 18.92
C ALA A 161 -10.54 -16.37 17.61
N GLN A 162 -10.98 -17.01 16.54
CA GLN A 162 -10.25 -17.12 15.26
C GLN A 162 -10.62 -16.05 14.22
N LEU A 163 -11.75 -15.35 14.43
CA LEU A 163 -12.27 -14.38 13.47
C LEU A 163 -12.42 -14.99 12.06
N LYS A 164 -12.96 -16.21 11.96
CA LYS A 164 -13.15 -16.95 10.70
C LYS A 164 -13.94 -16.13 9.67
N GLY A 165 -13.59 -16.29 8.40
CA GLY A 165 -14.23 -15.56 7.31
C GLY A 165 -13.95 -14.06 7.31
N LEU A 166 -12.97 -13.58 8.09
CA LEU A 166 -12.54 -12.17 8.10
C LEU A 166 -11.05 -12.10 7.80
N ALA A 167 -10.67 -11.28 6.83
CA ALA A 167 -9.28 -10.94 6.61
C ALA A 167 -8.87 -9.84 7.60
N TYR A 168 -7.83 -10.09 8.38
CA TYR A 168 -7.40 -9.18 9.43
C TYR A 168 -5.89 -9.24 9.64
N SER A 169 -5.32 -8.11 10.07
CA SER A 169 -3.92 -8.01 10.46
C SER A 169 -3.78 -7.67 11.94
N VAL A 170 -2.66 -8.04 12.53
CA VAL A 170 -2.20 -7.54 13.81
C VAL A 170 -0.78 -7.01 13.64
N VAL A 171 -0.61 -5.73 13.92
CA VAL A 171 0.70 -5.08 13.88
C VAL A 171 1.24 -4.89 15.28
N THR A 172 2.48 -5.32 15.44
CA THR A 172 3.19 -5.35 16.70
C THR A 172 4.38 -4.41 16.60
N CYS A 173 4.44 -3.44 17.52
CA CYS A 173 5.48 -2.44 17.61
C CYS A 173 6.21 -2.60 18.94
N THR A 174 7.50 -2.94 18.89
CA THR A 174 8.35 -2.99 20.09
C THR A 174 9.02 -1.62 20.27
N PRO A 175 8.70 -0.85 21.32
CA PRO A 175 9.29 0.47 21.47
C PRO A 175 10.77 0.36 21.85
N LEU A 176 11.57 1.24 21.24
CA LEU A 176 12.77 1.75 21.88
C LEU A 176 12.37 2.61 23.08
N LYS A 177 13.21 2.62 24.12
CA LYS A 177 12.94 3.27 25.41
C LYS A 177 12.52 4.75 25.28
N HIS A 178 11.85 5.22 26.34
CA HIS A 178 11.37 6.58 26.57
C HIS A 178 12.35 7.66 26.07
N GLY A 179 11.94 8.45 25.07
CA GLY A 179 12.74 9.53 24.45
C GLY A 179 12.78 9.41 22.92
N ASP A 180 13.08 8.20 22.43
CA ASP A 180 13.27 7.89 21.00
C ASP A 180 12.17 6.94 20.49
N LYS A 181 10.91 7.33 20.64
CA LYS A 181 9.82 6.52 20.11
C LYS A 181 9.85 6.61 18.58
N ILE A 182 10.19 5.51 17.89
CA ILE A 182 10.01 5.35 16.44
C ILE A 182 8.55 5.70 16.04
N PHE A 183 7.60 5.51 16.98
CA PHE A 183 6.19 5.87 16.83
C PHE A 183 5.71 6.73 18.01
N PRO A 184 5.92 8.06 17.99
CA PRO A 184 5.51 8.94 19.07
C PRO A 184 3.99 9.00 19.24
N GLU A 185 3.25 8.84 18.13
CA GLU A 185 1.77 8.86 18.04
C GLU A 185 1.10 7.47 18.27
N GLY A 186 1.88 6.41 18.52
CA GLY A 186 1.38 5.04 18.67
C GLY A 186 1.48 4.18 17.39
N ALA A 187 1.00 2.93 17.44
CA ALA A 187 1.14 1.98 16.33
C ALA A 187 0.54 2.55 15.03
N PRO A 188 1.28 2.54 13.91
CA PRO A 188 0.84 3.12 12.66
C PRO A 188 -0.45 2.47 12.16
N ASP A 189 -1.24 3.23 11.41
CA ASP A 189 -2.38 2.70 10.65
C ASP A 189 -1.86 1.73 9.60
N VAL A 190 -2.53 0.59 9.45
CA VAL A 190 -2.10 -0.44 8.50
C VAL A 190 -3.12 -0.47 7.39
N ARG A 191 -2.63 -0.27 6.17
CA ARG A 191 -3.42 -0.43 4.96
C ARG A 191 -2.78 -1.50 4.08
N LEU A 192 -3.62 -2.23 3.37
CA LEU A 192 -3.21 -3.32 2.49
C LEU A 192 -3.71 -3.05 1.09
N VAL A 193 -2.84 -3.11 0.08
CA VAL A 193 -3.33 -3.28 -1.30
C VAL A 193 -3.51 -4.77 -1.53
N ALA A 194 -4.73 -5.20 -1.85
CA ALA A 194 -5.06 -6.61 -1.96
C ALA A 194 -5.94 -6.90 -3.18
N ASP A 195 -5.71 -8.09 -3.74
CA ASP A 195 -6.62 -8.80 -4.61
C ASP A 195 -7.72 -9.39 -3.72
N LEU A 196 -8.97 -9.00 -4.00
CA LEU A 196 -10.13 -9.29 -3.16
C LEU A 196 -10.64 -10.74 -3.36
N ALA A 197 -11.94 -10.97 -3.23
CA ALA A 197 -12.55 -12.29 -3.33
C ALA A 197 -12.26 -12.97 -4.68
N ALA A 198 -12.04 -14.29 -4.64
CA ALA A 198 -11.92 -15.12 -5.82
C ALA A 198 -13.29 -15.26 -6.52
N CYS A 199 -13.27 -15.37 -7.84
CA CYS A 199 -14.46 -15.41 -8.68
C CYS A 199 -14.44 -16.65 -9.57
N TYR A 200 -15.59 -17.30 -9.75
CA TYR A 200 -15.75 -18.35 -10.75
C TYR A 200 -15.73 -17.75 -12.16
N ASP A 201 -14.82 -18.21 -13.03
CA ASP A 201 -14.83 -17.89 -14.46
C ASP A 201 -15.35 -19.09 -15.27
N PRO A 202 -16.56 -19.03 -15.88
CA PRO A 202 -17.12 -20.14 -16.64
C PRO A 202 -16.33 -20.49 -17.92
N ARG A 203 -15.38 -19.65 -18.32
CA ARG A 203 -14.48 -19.92 -19.47
C ARG A 203 -13.29 -20.77 -19.08
N ASP A 204 -12.98 -20.88 -17.79
CA ASP A 204 -11.83 -21.63 -17.29
C ASP A 204 -12.24 -23.05 -16.88
N PRO A 205 -11.90 -24.08 -17.69
CA PRO A 205 -12.28 -25.46 -17.39
C PRO A 205 -11.55 -26.04 -16.17
N ALA A 206 -10.55 -25.36 -15.60
CA ALA A 206 -9.90 -25.77 -14.36
C ALA A 206 -10.72 -25.40 -13.12
N GLN A 207 -11.73 -24.53 -13.26
CA GLN A 207 -12.61 -24.12 -12.17
C GLN A 207 -13.89 -24.95 -12.17
N ASP A 208 -14.37 -25.29 -10.98
CA ASP A 208 -15.62 -26.02 -10.77
C ASP A 208 -16.62 -25.09 -10.03
N PRO A 209 -17.81 -24.84 -10.60
CA PRO A 209 -18.82 -23.98 -9.97
C PRO A 209 -19.30 -24.52 -8.62
N ALA A 210 -19.13 -25.81 -8.32
CA ALA A 210 -19.47 -26.41 -7.04
C ALA A 210 -18.31 -26.39 -6.02
N ASN A 211 -17.11 -25.98 -6.43
CA ASN A 211 -15.92 -25.98 -5.58
C ASN A 211 -15.19 -24.62 -5.58
N PRO A 212 -15.53 -23.73 -4.63
CA PRO A 212 -14.92 -22.40 -4.50
C PRO A 212 -13.39 -22.39 -4.32
N ALA A 213 -12.78 -23.49 -3.86
CA ALA A 213 -11.32 -23.59 -3.73
C ALA A 213 -10.59 -23.64 -5.07
N THR A 214 -11.31 -23.87 -6.17
CA THR A 214 -10.76 -23.82 -7.54
C THR A 214 -10.82 -22.44 -8.16
N TRP A 215 -11.60 -21.52 -7.60
CA TRP A 215 -11.81 -20.19 -8.16
C TRP A 215 -10.56 -19.33 -7.98
N ALA A 216 -10.36 -18.39 -8.89
CA ALA A 216 -9.19 -17.53 -8.91
C ALA A 216 -9.59 -16.05 -8.82
N TRP A 217 -8.62 -15.20 -8.48
CA TRP A 217 -8.82 -13.76 -8.55
C TRP A 217 -9.09 -13.33 -10.00
N SER A 218 -10.06 -12.43 -10.17
CA SER A 218 -10.36 -11.77 -11.44
C SER A 218 -10.70 -10.31 -11.19
N ASP A 219 -10.32 -9.46 -12.15
CA ASP A 219 -10.81 -8.08 -12.25
C ASP A 219 -11.61 -7.83 -13.52
N ASN A 220 -11.90 -8.87 -14.31
CA ASN A 220 -12.77 -8.80 -15.47
C ASN A 220 -14.19 -8.40 -15.01
N ALA A 221 -14.71 -7.29 -15.57
CA ALA A 221 -15.94 -6.68 -15.07
C ALA A 221 -17.17 -7.62 -15.12
N ALA A 222 -17.26 -8.50 -16.12
CA ALA A 222 -18.34 -9.48 -16.23
C ALA A 222 -18.22 -10.60 -15.20
N ILE A 223 -17.00 -11.07 -14.93
CA ILE A 223 -16.73 -12.15 -13.98
C ILE A 223 -17.01 -11.70 -12.55
N VAL A 224 -16.61 -10.47 -12.19
CA VAL A 224 -16.91 -9.95 -10.84
C VAL A 224 -18.38 -9.57 -10.66
N LEU A 225 -19.08 -9.21 -11.74
CA LEU A 225 -20.54 -9.05 -11.74
C LEU A 225 -21.23 -10.40 -11.50
N LEU A 226 -20.81 -11.46 -12.20
CA LEU A 226 -21.31 -12.82 -11.99
C LEU A 226 -21.11 -13.27 -10.53
N ALA A 227 -19.92 -13.04 -9.98
CA ALA A 227 -19.63 -13.33 -8.58
C ALA A 227 -20.60 -12.62 -7.64
N TYR A 228 -20.84 -11.31 -7.82
CA TYR A 228 -21.78 -10.56 -6.99
C TYR A 228 -23.23 -11.08 -7.09
N LEU A 229 -23.70 -11.48 -8.27
CA LEU A 229 -25.04 -12.06 -8.42
C LEU A 229 -25.18 -13.40 -7.67
N HIS A 230 -24.12 -14.21 -7.69
CA HIS A 230 -24.09 -15.52 -7.04
C HIS A 230 -23.92 -15.46 -5.51
N GLU A 231 -23.13 -14.51 -5.01
CA GLU A 231 -22.85 -14.36 -3.58
C GLU A 231 -24.10 -14.07 -2.74
N GLU A 232 -24.16 -14.60 -1.52
CA GLU A 232 -25.24 -14.34 -0.56
C GLU A 232 -25.36 -12.85 -0.19
N SER A 233 -24.23 -12.14 -0.15
CA SER A 233 -24.18 -10.69 0.09
C SER A 233 -24.75 -9.87 -1.07
N GLY A 234 -24.80 -10.44 -2.28
CA GLY A 234 -25.52 -9.87 -3.41
C GLY A 234 -26.91 -10.47 -3.51
N TYR A 235 -27.14 -11.35 -4.48
CA TYR A 235 -28.48 -11.90 -4.74
C TYR A 235 -28.64 -13.39 -4.46
N GLY A 236 -27.54 -14.11 -4.20
CA GLY A 236 -27.58 -15.54 -3.88
C GLY A 236 -28.13 -16.42 -5.01
N ILE A 237 -27.98 -16.00 -6.27
CA ILE A 237 -28.56 -16.72 -7.40
C ILE A 237 -27.75 -17.98 -7.70
N PRO A 238 -28.36 -19.17 -7.72
CA PRO A 238 -27.69 -20.40 -8.14
C PRO A 238 -27.20 -20.32 -9.60
N PHE A 239 -26.04 -20.91 -9.91
CA PHE A 239 -25.48 -20.86 -11.27
C PHE A 239 -26.37 -21.51 -12.34
N ASP A 240 -27.24 -22.47 -11.99
CA ASP A 240 -28.20 -23.08 -12.90
C ASP A 240 -29.36 -22.15 -13.29
N GLU A 241 -29.55 -21.05 -12.55
CA GLU A 241 -30.50 -19.97 -12.88
C GLU A 241 -29.84 -18.78 -13.59
N ILE A 242 -28.55 -18.88 -13.92
CA ILE A 242 -27.78 -17.87 -14.66
C ILE A 242 -27.36 -18.45 -16.01
N ASP A 243 -27.51 -17.66 -17.08
CA ASP A 243 -26.95 -18.01 -18.38
C ASP A 243 -25.45 -17.70 -18.42
N LEU A 244 -24.63 -18.66 -17.96
CA LEU A 244 -23.18 -18.51 -17.88
C LEU A 244 -22.53 -18.17 -19.24
N ASP A 245 -23.13 -18.59 -20.35
CA ASP A 245 -22.64 -18.30 -21.70
C ASP A 245 -22.72 -16.79 -22.02
N SER A 246 -23.78 -16.11 -21.59
CA SER A 246 -23.88 -14.65 -21.73
C SER A 246 -22.77 -13.92 -20.97
N PHE A 247 -22.44 -14.37 -19.75
CA PHE A 247 -21.35 -13.82 -18.94
C PHE A 247 -19.99 -14.13 -19.53
N ALA A 248 -19.77 -15.34 -20.05
CA ALA A 248 -18.55 -15.71 -20.77
C ALA A 248 -18.36 -14.84 -22.02
N ALA A 249 -19.43 -14.58 -22.77
CA ALA A 249 -19.39 -13.73 -23.95
C ALA A 249 -19.03 -12.28 -23.61
N LEU A 250 -19.63 -11.70 -22.56
CA LEU A 250 -19.28 -10.36 -22.09
C LEU A 250 -17.86 -10.32 -21.51
N ALA A 251 -17.43 -11.36 -20.80
CA ALA A 251 -16.07 -11.43 -20.25
C ALA A 251 -15.02 -11.38 -21.36
N ASN A 252 -15.27 -12.01 -22.51
CA ASN A 252 -14.41 -11.90 -23.70
C ASN A 252 -14.34 -10.46 -24.24
N VAL A 253 -15.45 -9.71 -24.20
CA VAL A 253 -15.47 -8.27 -24.55
C VAL A 253 -14.66 -7.45 -23.55
N CYS A 254 -14.80 -7.73 -22.25
CA CYS A 254 -14.05 -7.06 -21.20
C CYS A 254 -12.53 -7.26 -21.36
N ASP A 255 -12.09 -8.43 -21.84
CA ASP A 255 -10.67 -8.77 -22.05
C ASP A 255 -10.07 -8.24 -23.35
N GLU A 256 -10.85 -7.62 -24.25
CA GLU A 256 -10.32 -6.99 -25.46
C GLU A 256 -9.27 -5.93 -25.11
N MET A 257 -8.09 -6.01 -25.72
CA MET A 257 -7.02 -5.06 -25.49
C MET A 257 -7.28 -3.75 -26.25
N VAL A 258 -7.34 -2.64 -25.51
CA VAL A 258 -7.52 -1.29 -26.03
C VAL A 258 -6.20 -0.51 -25.91
N PRO A 259 -5.65 0.03 -27.02
CA PRO A 259 -4.43 0.84 -26.98
C PRO A 259 -4.56 2.09 -26.12
N LEU A 260 -3.48 2.46 -25.43
CA LEU A 260 -3.37 3.67 -24.63
C LEU A 260 -2.64 4.78 -25.39
N LEU A 261 -3.12 6.02 -25.28
CA LEU A 261 -2.51 7.22 -25.84
C LEU A 261 -1.10 7.45 -25.29
N ARG A 262 -0.91 7.13 -24.01
CA ARG A 262 0.37 7.16 -23.31
C ARG A 262 0.52 5.87 -22.51
N PRO A 263 1.73 5.28 -22.41
CA PRO A 263 1.93 4.15 -21.54
C PRO A 263 1.48 4.45 -20.11
N ASN A 264 0.89 3.46 -19.44
CA ASN A 264 0.59 3.61 -18.01
C ASN A 264 1.90 3.68 -17.19
N PRO A 265 1.84 4.05 -15.90
CA PRO A 265 3.04 4.13 -15.06
C PRO A 265 3.84 2.83 -14.94
N ASP A 266 3.23 1.68 -15.23
CA ASP A 266 3.88 0.36 -15.28
C ASP A 266 4.50 0.05 -16.66
N GLY A 267 4.36 0.95 -17.64
CA GLY A 267 4.95 0.86 -18.98
C GLY A 267 4.09 0.15 -20.03
N GLU A 268 2.87 -0.26 -19.71
CA GLU A 268 1.97 -0.94 -20.65
C GLU A 268 1.40 0.04 -21.67
N THR A 269 1.34 -0.36 -22.94
CA THR A 269 0.84 0.47 -24.06
C THR A 269 -0.61 0.16 -24.45
N ALA A 270 -1.25 -0.80 -23.78
CA ALA A 270 -2.64 -1.19 -23.97
C ALA A 270 -3.16 -1.79 -22.67
N GLU A 271 -4.47 -1.74 -22.46
CA GLU A 271 -5.12 -2.36 -21.30
C GLU A 271 -6.45 -3.02 -21.69
N ARG A 272 -6.93 -3.93 -20.84
CA ARG A 272 -8.25 -4.57 -21.02
C ARG A 272 -9.37 -3.53 -21.08
N ARG A 273 -10.34 -3.75 -21.97
CA ARG A 273 -11.47 -2.85 -22.22
C ARG A 273 -12.22 -2.50 -20.94
N TYR A 274 -12.65 -3.51 -20.16
CA TYR A 274 -13.40 -3.29 -18.92
C TYR A 274 -12.88 -4.11 -17.75
N ARG A 275 -12.47 -3.41 -16.69
CA ARG A 275 -12.14 -3.98 -15.38
C ARG A 275 -13.02 -3.37 -14.30
N SER A 276 -13.27 -4.08 -13.21
CA SER A 276 -14.09 -3.56 -12.11
C SER A 276 -13.46 -3.85 -10.75
N TRP A 277 -13.11 -2.78 -10.04
CA TRP A 277 -12.38 -2.80 -8.78
C TRP A 277 -13.19 -2.13 -7.68
N GLY A 278 -13.19 -2.73 -6.50
CA GLY A 278 -13.54 -2.04 -5.28
C GLY A 278 -14.51 -2.80 -4.40
N THR A 279 -14.90 -2.10 -3.34
CA THR A 279 -15.60 -2.67 -2.20
C THR A 279 -16.98 -2.04 -2.00
N TYR A 280 -17.79 -2.74 -1.23
CA TYR A 280 -19.07 -2.30 -0.72
C TYR A 280 -19.21 -2.77 0.73
N THR A 281 -19.98 -2.05 1.54
CA THR A 281 -20.34 -2.50 2.88
C THR A 281 -21.64 -3.31 2.85
N LEU A 282 -21.75 -4.31 3.74
CA LEU A 282 -22.87 -5.27 3.71
C LEU A 282 -24.22 -4.67 4.13
N ASP A 283 -24.23 -3.40 4.56
CA ASP A 283 -25.41 -2.59 4.86
C ASP A 283 -25.83 -1.67 3.69
N GLU A 284 -25.06 -1.64 2.59
CA GLU A 284 -25.47 -0.94 1.36
C GLU A 284 -26.58 -1.70 0.64
N GLU A 285 -27.47 -0.94 -0.02
CA GLU A 285 -28.54 -1.53 -0.82
C GLU A 285 -27.99 -2.30 -2.02
N ARG A 286 -28.44 -3.55 -2.18
CA ARG A 286 -27.98 -4.48 -3.22
C ARG A 286 -28.14 -3.91 -4.63
N ALA A 287 -29.24 -3.21 -4.90
CA ALA A 287 -29.49 -2.55 -6.18
C ALA A 287 -28.44 -1.47 -6.50
N THR A 288 -28.04 -0.68 -5.50
CA THR A 288 -26.99 0.36 -5.64
C THR A 288 -25.61 -0.25 -5.87
N VAL A 289 -25.30 -1.37 -5.22
CA VAL A 289 -24.07 -2.13 -5.46
C VAL A 289 -24.07 -2.72 -6.88
N LEU A 290 -25.17 -3.35 -7.30
CA LEU A 290 -25.33 -3.90 -8.65
C LEU A 290 -25.15 -2.82 -9.72
N GLY A 291 -25.76 -1.65 -9.56
CA GLY A 291 -25.62 -0.52 -10.49
C GLY A 291 -24.15 -0.12 -10.71
N ARG A 292 -23.33 -0.16 -9.67
CA ARG A 292 -21.88 0.11 -9.78
C ARG A 292 -21.11 -0.98 -10.54
N TYR A 293 -21.52 -2.25 -10.44
CA TYR A 293 -20.91 -3.32 -11.25
C TYR A 293 -21.27 -3.17 -12.73
N LEU A 294 -22.54 -2.89 -13.02
CA LEU A 294 -23.05 -2.68 -14.37
C LEU A 294 -22.39 -1.48 -15.05
N SER A 295 -22.27 -0.35 -14.32
CA SER A 295 -21.68 0.88 -14.87
C SER A 295 -20.19 0.75 -15.24
N ALA A 296 -19.46 -0.19 -14.61
CA ALA A 296 -18.04 -0.42 -14.91
C ALA A 296 -17.79 -1.03 -16.30
N CYS A 297 -18.83 -1.57 -16.95
CA CYS A 297 -18.74 -2.22 -18.26
C CYS A 297 -19.92 -1.93 -19.19
N ASP A 298 -20.76 -0.93 -18.89
CA ASP A 298 -21.98 -0.61 -19.64
C ASP A 298 -22.87 -1.86 -19.88
N ALA A 299 -23.01 -2.69 -18.84
CA ALA A 299 -23.77 -3.92 -18.89
C ALA A 299 -25.21 -3.71 -18.42
N GLU A 300 -26.10 -4.57 -18.89
CA GLU A 300 -27.50 -4.62 -18.49
C GLU A 300 -27.85 -6.07 -18.14
N ILE A 301 -28.58 -6.25 -17.04
CA ILE A 301 -29.20 -7.55 -16.70
C ILE A 301 -30.50 -7.70 -17.50
N ASP A 302 -30.67 -8.88 -18.09
CA ASP A 302 -31.86 -9.31 -18.82
C ASP A 302 -32.26 -10.74 -18.40
N GLN A 303 -33.31 -11.29 -19.02
CA GLN A 303 -33.80 -12.62 -18.78
C GLN A 303 -34.05 -13.35 -20.11
N ASP A 304 -33.61 -14.60 -20.22
CA ASP A 304 -33.85 -15.42 -21.41
C ASP A 304 -35.25 -16.06 -21.44
N ALA A 305 -35.53 -16.81 -22.50
CA ALA A 305 -36.83 -17.47 -22.68
C ALA A 305 -37.11 -18.55 -21.62
N GLU A 306 -36.05 -19.15 -21.06
CA GLU A 306 -36.09 -20.16 -20.01
C GLU A 306 -36.26 -19.55 -18.60
N GLY A 307 -36.12 -18.23 -18.48
CA GLY A 307 -36.25 -17.49 -17.23
C GLY A 307 -34.95 -17.34 -16.45
N ARG A 308 -33.80 -17.68 -17.04
CA ARG A 308 -32.46 -17.51 -16.45
C ARG A 308 -32.01 -16.06 -16.57
N VAL A 309 -31.21 -15.62 -15.60
CA VAL A 309 -30.61 -14.28 -15.60
C VAL A 309 -29.50 -14.23 -16.62
N THR A 310 -29.53 -13.25 -17.51
CA THR A 310 -28.52 -13.05 -18.56
C THR A 310 -27.90 -11.66 -18.45
N VAL A 311 -26.74 -11.49 -19.09
CA VAL A 311 -26.08 -10.18 -19.21
C VAL A 311 -25.88 -9.80 -20.67
N ARG A 312 -26.08 -8.53 -20.97
CA ARG A 312 -25.84 -7.94 -22.30
C ARG A 312 -25.18 -6.56 -22.15
N GLY A 313 -24.86 -5.91 -23.26
CA GLY A 313 -24.19 -4.59 -23.25
C GLY A 313 -22.66 -4.70 -23.39
N GLY A 314 -21.95 -3.65 -23.01
CA GLY A 314 -20.49 -3.51 -23.14
C GLY A 314 -19.96 -3.39 -24.57
N ARG A 315 -20.78 -3.66 -25.58
CA ARG A 315 -20.46 -3.41 -26.99
C ARG A 315 -21.72 -3.16 -27.78
N TRP A 316 -21.58 -2.42 -28.87
CA TRP A 316 -22.62 -2.37 -29.88
C TRP A 316 -22.77 -3.73 -30.57
N GLN A 317 -24.02 -4.16 -30.77
CA GLN A 317 -24.35 -5.40 -31.49
C GLN A 317 -25.09 -5.05 -32.78
N VAL A 318 -24.71 -5.73 -33.86
CA VAL A 318 -25.39 -5.59 -35.16
C VAL A 318 -26.85 -6.02 -34.99
N PRO A 319 -27.83 -5.22 -35.44
CA PRO A 319 -29.23 -5.60 -35.37
C PRO A 319 -29.53 -6.88 -36.15
N ASN A 320 -30.15 -7.87 -35.50
CA ASN A 320 -30.64 -9.07 -36.20
C ASN A 320 -32.09 -8.90 -36.68
N PHE A 321 -32.81 -7.91 -36.15
CA PHE A 321 -34.20 -7.64 -36.49
C PHE A 321 -34.38 -6.22 -37.01
N THR A 322 -35.19 -6.09 -38.07
CA THR A 322 -35.58 -4.79 -38.64
C THR A 322 -37.07 -4.59 -38.45
N ILE A 323 -37.43 -3.55 -37.72
CA ILE A 323 -38.80 -3.06 -37.57
C ILE A 323 -39.09 -2.14 -38.76
N THR A 324 -40.01 -2.57 -39.61
CA THR A 324 -40.52 -1.78 -40.73
C THR A 324 -41.82 -1.08 -40.37
N GLU A 325 -42.17 -0.03 -41.10
CA GLU A 325 -43.35 0.81 -40.83
C GLU A 325 -44.68 0.03 -40.78
N ASP A 326 -44.82 -1.03 -41.58
CA ASP A 326 -45.99 -1.93 -41.58
C ASP A 326 -46.09 -2.82 -40.33
N MET A 327 -45.11 -2.77 -39.43
CA MET A 327 -45.15 -3.42 -38.12
C MET A 327 -45.60 -2.47 -37.01
N VAL A 328 -45.66 -1.16 -37.26
CA VAL A 328 -45.94 -0.14 -36.25
C VAL A 328 -47.44 0.10 -36.10
N LEU A 329 -47.95 -0.01 -34.88
CA LEU A 329 -49.34 0.34 -34.52
C LEU A 329 -49.47 1.78 -34.01
N GLY A 330 -48.37 2.37 -33.58
CA GLY A 330 -48.27 3.75 -33.08
C GLY A 330 -47.35 3.83 -31.86
N TRP A 331 -47.14 5.02 -31.32
CA TRP A 331 -46.31 5.26 -30.14
C TRP A 331 -46.99 6.25 -29.18
N GLU A 332 -46.45 6.39 -27.97
CA GLU A 332 -46.91 7.37 -26.99
C GLU A 332 -46.23 8.73 -27.20
N SER A 333 -44.90 8.74 -27.34
CA SER A 333 -44.14 9.94 -27.70
C SER A 333 -42.97 9.61 -28.64
N PHE A 334 -42.59 10.60 -29.43
CA PHE A 334 -41.41 10.56 -30.30
C PHE A 334 -40.67 11.89 -30.15
N GLU A 335 -39.38 11.82 -29.85
CA GLU A 335 -38.48 12.95 -29.72
C GLU A 335 -37.40 12.81 -30.82
N GLU A 336 -37.23 13.85 -31.64
CA GLU A 336 -36.13 13.96 -32.62
C GLU A 336 -35.24 15.15 -32.24
N GLY A 337 -33.96 14.86 -32.07
CA GLY A 337 -33.02 15.74 -31.38
C GLY A 337 -33.39 15.89 -29.92
N SER A 338 -32.53 16.58 -29.17
CA SER A 338 -32.97 17.15 -27.91
C SER A 338 -33.87 18.34 -28.25
N GLU A 339 -35.19 18.25 -28.03
CA GLU A 339 -36.08 19.41 -28.16
C GLU A 339 -35.55 20.58 -27.29
N ALA A 340 -34.84 21.54 -27.90
CA ALA A 340 -34.33 22.83 -27.38
C ALA A 340 -33.56 22.86 -26.04
N TYR A 341 -33.46 21.74 -25.34
CA TYR A 341 -32.78 21.55 -24.07
C TYR A 341 -32.11 20.18 -24.13
N ALA A 342 -30.88 20.11 -24.65
CA ALA A 342 -30.06 18.92 -24.38
C ALA A 342 -30.08 18.65 -22.88
N THR A 343 -30.34 17.40 -22.50
CA THR A 343 -30.31 17.04 -21.08
C THR A 343 -28.90 17.30 -20.52
N PHE A 344 -27.86 17.10 -21.35
CA PHE A 344 -26.48 17.51 -21.14
C PHE A 344 -25.65 17.35 -22.43
N ASN A 345 -24.52 18.07 -22.54
CA ASN A 345 -23.53 17.98 -23.63
C ASN A 345 -22.08 17.95 -23.10
N ARG A 346 -21.93 17.76 -21.79
CA ARG A 346 -20.67 17.43 -21.13
C ARG A 346 -20.95 16.35 -20.09
N VAL A 347 -20.21 15.24 -20.14
CA VAL A 347 -20.20 14.23 -19.09
C VAL A 347 -18.93 14.39 -18.27
N LYS A 348 -19.06 14.92 -17.06
CA LYS A 348 -18.03 14.83 -16.04
C LYS A 348 -18.09 13.43 -15.43
N PHE A 349 -16.94 12.83 -15.16
CA PHE A 349 -16.92 11.52 -14.54
C PHE A 349 -15.84 11.37 -13.48
N THR A 350 -16.17 10.54 -12.49
CA THR A 350 -15.24 10.08 -11.47
C THR A 350 -14.83 8.63 -11.75
N TYR A 351 -13.59 8.31 -11.45
CA TYR A 351 -13.06 6.95 -11.52
C TYR A 351 -12.08 6.75 -10.37
N LYS A 352 -11.57 5.51 -10.22
CA LYS A 352 -10.58 5.20 -9.19
C LYS A 352 -9.26 4.84 -9.85
N SER A 353 -8.15 5.42 -9.42
CA SER A 353 -6.84 5.14 -10.02
C SER A 353 -5.89 4.51 -9.01
N PRO A 354 -5.25 3.36 -9.32
CA PRO A 354 -4.23 2.79 -8.44
C PRO A 354 -3.02 3.72 -8.25
N TRP A 355 -2.73 4.57 -9.25
CA TRP A 355 -1.59 5.47 -9.24
C TRP A 355 -1.86 6.79 -8.48
N HIS A 356 -3.12 7.07 -8.16
CA HIS A 356 -3.54 8.18 -7.28
C HIS A 356 -3.97 7.66 -5.91
N ASP A 357 -3.20 6.71 -5.39
CA ASP A 357 -3.43 6.04 -4.12
C ASP A 357 -4.84 5.45 -3.98
N TYR A 358 -5.41 4.88 -5.04
CA TYR A 358 -6.77 4.30 -5.05
C TYR A 358 -7.88 5.29 -4.64
N GLN A 359 -7.64 6.60 -4.77
CA GLN A 359 -8.64 7.62 -4.49
C GLN A 359 -9.59 7.85 -5.68
N PRO A 360 -10.87 8.18 -5.43
CA PRO A 360 -11.76 8.71 -6.44
C PRO A 360 -11.23 10.06 -6.94
N LEU A 361 -11.14 10.21 -8.25
CA LEU A 361 -10.73 11.46 -8.90
C LEU A 361 -11.54 11.72 -10.17
N GLU A 362 -11.66 12.98 -10.53
CA GLU A 362 -12.31 13.40 -11.76
C GLU A 362 -11.39 13.16 -12.97
N GLY A 363 -11.96 12.64 -14.05
CA GLY A 363 -11.27 12.56 -15.33
C GLY A 363 -11.51 13.80 -16.21
N ASP A 364 -10.66 13.98 -17.21
CA ASP A 364 -10.93 14.91 -18.32
C ASP A 364 -12.30 14.55 -18.95
N PRO A 365 -13.29 15.47 -18.96
CA PRO A 365 -14.69 15.16 -19.23
C PRO A 365 -14.99 14.87 -20.70
N TRP A 366 -16.01 14.07 -21.00
CA TRP A 366 -16.45 13.87 -22.38
C TRP A 366 -17.30 15.05 -22.86
N ASP A 367 -16.88 15.73 -23.92
CA ASP A 367 -17.49 16.95 -24.43
C ASP A 367 -18.08 16.72 -25.84
N ASP A 368 -19.28 17.26 -26.08
CA ASP A 368 -19.86 17.43 -27.42
C ASP A 368 -19.71 18.90 -27.85
N PRO A 369 -18.61 19.27 -28.54
CA PRO A 369 -18.32 20.66 -28.87
C PRO A 369 -19.32 21.27 -29.85
N ASP A 370 -19.92 20.46 -30.73
CA ASP A 370 -20.90 20.93 -31.71
C ASP A 370 -22.19 21.34 -31.01
N SER A 371 -22.68 20.50 -30.08
CA SER A 371 -23.82 20.86 -29.23
C SER A 371 -23.52 22.07 -28.34
N GLN A 372 -22.31 22.15 -27.75
CA GLN A 372 -21.92 23.27 -26.91
C GLN A 372 -21.89 24.61 -27.67
N ALA A 373 -21.52 24.60 -28.95
CA ALA A 373 -21.55 25.79 -29.80
C ALA A 373 -22.97 26.28 -30.10
N GLU A 374 -23.96 25.38 -30.13
CA GLU A 374 -25.35 25.71 -30.42
C GLU A 374 -26.13 26.18 -29.18
N ILE A 375 -26.01 25.46 -28.05
CA ILE A 375 -26.86 25.67 -26.86
C ILE A 375 -26.09 26.05 -25.59
N GLY A 376 -24.77 26.16 -25.65
CA GLY A 376 -23.91 26.42 -24.48
C GLY A 376 -23.63 25.18 -23.64
N LEU A 377 -22.85 25.33 -22.56
CA LEU A 377 -22.40 24.21 -21.72
C LEU A 377 -23.50 23.72 -20.77
N VAL A 378 -23.89 22.45 -20.90
CA VAL A 378 -24.86 21.77 -20.02
C VAL A 378 -24.21 20.48 -19.47
N PRO A 379 -23.65 20.51 -18.24
CA PRO A 379 -22.94 19.36 -17.69
C PRO A 379 -23.87 18.35 -17.00
N THR A 380 -23.47 17.09 -17.03
CA THR A 380 -23.93 16.01 -16.15
C THR A 380 -22.75 15.34 -15.45
N GLU A 381 -23.00 14.62 -14.38
CA GLU A 381 -22.00 13.86 -13.61
C GLU A 381 -22.34 12.37 -13.68
N ARG A 382 -21.31 11.53 -13.89
CA ARG A 382 -21.41 10.07 -13.87
C ARG A 382 -20.31 9.47 -13.03
N ASP A 383 -20.64 8.49 -12.20
CA ASP A 383 -19.67 7.82 -11.35
C ASP A 383 -19.29 6.45 -11.93
N PHE A 384 -18.02 6.31 -12.31
CA PHE A 384 -17.39 5.06 -12.70
C PHE A 384 -16.33 4.67 -11.67
N GLY A 385 -16.61 4.86 -10.36
CA GLY A 385 -15.68 4.59 -9.26
C GLY A 385 -15.18 3.14 -9.15
N ARG A 386 -15.76 2.20 -9.90
CA ARG A 386 -15.24 0.83 -10.08
C ARG A 386 -14.32 0.66 -11.29
N ALA A 387 -14.28 1.60 -12.22
CA ALA A 387 -13.33 1.60 -13.34
C ALA A 387 -11.94 2.04 -12.85
N PRO A 388 -10.89 1.22 -13.03
CA PRO A 388 -9.58 1.46 -12.46
C PRO A 388 -8.66 2.39 -13.29
N SER A 389 -9.12 2.86 -14.46
CA SER A 389 -8.30 3.68 -15.36
C SER A 389 -9.10 4.80 -16.01
N HIS A 390 -8.38 5.89 -16.30
CA HIS A 390 -8.95 7.08 -16.94
C HIS A 390 -9.51 6.76 -18.33
N ARG A 391 -8.76 6.01 -19.14
CA ARG A 391 -9.18 5.55 -20.48
C ARG A 391 -10.49 4.77 -20.42
N GLN A 392 -10.63 3.83 -19.48
CA GLN A 392 -11.88 3.07 -19.32
C GLN A 392 -13.05 3.97 -18.98
N ALA A 393 -12.87 4.84 -17.98
CA ALA A 393 -13.92 5.74 -17.54
C ALA A 393 -14.29 6.77 -18.63
N ARG A 394 -13.33 7.25 -19.42
CA ARG A 394 -13.59 8.15 -20.56
C ARG A 394 -14.39 7.44 -21.68
N GLN A 395 -14.07 6.18 -21.95
CA GLN A 395 -14.84 5.37 -22.90
C GLN A 395 -16.27 5.12 -22.41
N LEU A 396 -16.46 4.83 -21.13
CA LEU A 396 -17.79 4.71 -20.53
C LEU A 396 -18.55 6.04 -20.54
N ALA A 397 -17.86 7.17 -20.33
CA ALA A 397 -18.47 8.51 -20.44
C ALA A 397 -18.95 8.82 -21.86
N LYS A 398 -18.18 8.42 -22.90
CA LYS A 398 -18.61 8.50 -24.31
C LYS A 398 -19.89 7.71 -24.56
N ILE A 399 -19.94 6.47 -24.08
CA ILE A 399 -21.11 5.59 -24.23
C ILE A 399 -22.32 6.18 -23.48
N ALA A 400 -22.12 6.64 -22.25
CA ALA A 400 -23.16 7.28 -21.45
C ALA A 400 -23.70 8.57 -22.11
N ALA A 401 -22.84 9.34 -22.79
CA ALA A 401 -23.26 10.50 -23.57
C ALA A 401 -24.17 10.09 -24.74
N ALA A 402 -23.77 9.07 -25.52
CA ALA A 402 -24.56 8.58 -26.64
C ALA A 402 -25.93 8.01 -26.20
N LYS A 403 -25.99 7.31 -25.05
CA LYS A 403 -27.24 6.76 -24.51
C LYS A 403 -28.13 7.83 -23.85
N GLY A 404 -27.53 8.83 -23.21
CA GLY A 404 -28.26 9.85 -22.44
C GLY A 404 -28.76 11.04 -23.28
N ALA A 405 -28.09 11.34 -24.39
CA ALA A 405 -28.50 12.37 -25.35
C ALA A 405 -28.61 11.80 -26.78
N PRO A 406 -29.48 10.81 -27.02
CA PRO A 406 -29.65 10.17 -28.33
C PRO A 406 -30.33 11.12 -29.32
N ARG A 407 -30.11 10.90 -30.62
CA ARG A 407 -30.79 11.65 -31.68
C ARG A 407 -32.29 11.37 -31.75
N PHE A 408 -32.73 10.12 -31.58
CA PHE A 408 -34.14 9.75 -31.62
C PHE A 408 -34.53 9.01 -30.36
N ARG A 409 -35.72 9.29 -29.83
CA ARG A 409 -36.30 8.54 -28.71
C ARG A 409 -37.77 8.23 -28.98
N PHE A 410 -38.14 6.96 -28.88
CA PHE A 410 -39.52 6.51 -28.88
C PHE A 410 -39.90 6.08 -27.47
N ARG A 411 -41.07 6.51 -27.00
CA ARG A 411 -41.73 5.91 -25.84
C ARG A 411 -43.02 5.22 -26.26
N GLY A 412 -43.23 4.03 -25.72
CA GLY A 412 -44.42 3.24 -25.94
C GLY A 412 -44.64 2.86 -27.40
N LEU A 413 -43.58 2.55 -28.16
CA LEU A 413 -43.69 2.09 -29.55
C LEU A 413 -44.41 0.74 -29.59
N ARG A 414 -45.69 0.76 -29.96
CA ARG A 414 -46.56 -0.41 -30.08
C ARG A 414 -46.37 -1.05 -31.44
N LEU A 415 -46.13 -2.36 -31.44
CA LEU A 415 -45.84 -3.12 -32.65
C LEU A 415 -46.80 -4.30 -32.80
N LEU A 416 -46.98 -4.75 -34.03
CA LEU A 416 -47.71 -5.97 -34.37
C LEU A 416 -46.96 -7.22 -33.85
N PRO A 417 -47.66 -8.35 -33.62
CA PRO A 417 -47.04 -9.57 -33.11
C PRO A 417 -45.88 -10.15 -33.95
N LYS A 418 -45.83 -9.85 -35.26
CA LYS A 418 -44.69 -10.23 -36.12
C LYS A 418 -43.37 -9.56 -35.72
N ALA A 419 -43.42 -8.48 -34.92
CA ALA A 419 -42.26 -7.80 -34.37
C ALA A 419 -41.85 -8.32 -32.99
N LEU A 420 -42.48 -9.40 -32.48
CA LEU A 420 -42.10 -10.03 -31.21
C LEU A 420 -40.60 -10.36 -31.11
N PRO A 421 -39.89 -10.80 -32.18
CA PRO A 421 -38.45 -11.02 -32.09
C PRO A 421 -37.65 -9.79 -31.65
N ALA A 422 -38.11 -8.57 -31.95
CA ALA A 422 -37.46 -7.33 -31.53
C ALA A 422 -37.35 -7.16 -30.00
N TYR A 423 -38.22 -7.84 -29.23
CA TYR A 423 -38.31 -7.67 -27.78
C TYR A 423 -37.07 -8.17 -27.03
N GLY A 424 -36.41 -9.22 -27.53
CA GLY A 424 -35.21 -9.80 -26.94
C GLY A 424 -33.90 -9.33 -27.59
N GLU A 425 -33.97 -8.44 -28.58
CA GLU A 425 -32.77 -7.99 -29.29
C GLU A 425 -32.10 -6.81 -28.56
N PRO A 426 -30.77 -6.84 -28.39
CA PRO A 426 -30.02 -5.74 -27.77
C PRO A 426 -29.95 -4.50 -28.67
N THR A 427 -30.06 -4.69 -29.99
CA THR A 427 -30.15 -3.61 -30.98
C THR A 427 -31.14 -4.01 -32.06
N VAL A 428 -31.98 -3.07 -32.49
CA VAL A 428 -32.92 -3.23 -33.61
C VAL A 428 -32.70 -2.13 -34.65
N ARG A 429 -32.99 -2.41 -35.92
CA ARG A 429 -33.03 -1.39 -36.96
C ARG A 429 -34.46 -0.94 -37.17
N LEU A 430 -34.71 0.37 -37.21
CA LEU A 430 -36.02 0.93 -37.57
C LEU A 430 -35.92 1.55 -38.96
N VAL A 431 -36.82 1.13 -39.84
CA VAL A 431 -36.97 1.68 -41.20
C VAL A 431 -38.39 2.21 -41.32
N LEU A 432 -38.55 3.52 -41.10
CA LEU A 432 -39.81 4.25 -41.15
C LEU A 432 -39.71 5.38 -42.20
N PRO A 433 -39.88 5.05 -43.51
CA PRO A 433 -39.71 6.01 -44.60
C PRO A 433 -40.57 7.27 -44.48
N SER A 434 -41.82 7.16 -43.97
CA SER A 434 -42.69 8.33 -43.78
C SER A 434 -42.15 9.35 -42.78
N PHE A 435 -41.21 8.94 -41.91
CA PHE A 435 -40.58 9.77 -40.88
C PHE A 435 -39.10 10.07 -41.19
N GLY A 436 -38.58 9.59 -42.32
CA GLY A 436 -37.16 9.75 -42.67
C GLY A 436 -36.20 8.99 -41.77
N ILE A 437 -36.68 7.95 -41.07
CA ILE A 437 -35.87 7.17 -40.12
C ILE A 437 -35.38 5.89 -40.81
N ASP A 438 -34.07 5.78 -40.92
CA ASP A 438 -33.35 4.53 -41.19
C ASP A 438 -32.12 4.50 -40.28
N ALA A 439 -32.33 4.00 -39.06
CA ALA A 439 -31.33 4.06 -38.00
C ALA A 439 -31.43 2.85 -37.07
N THR A 440 -30.37 2.65 -36.29
CA THR A 440 -30.30 1.62 -35.25
C THR A 440 -30.70 2.17 -33.90
N PHE A 441 -31.39 1.34 -33.13
CA PHE A 441 -31.95 1.68 -31.83
C PHE A 441 -31.63 0.58 -30.82
N ALA A 442 -31.42 0.97 -29.57
CA ALA A 442 -31.36 0.06 -28.44
C ALA A 442 -32.63 0.20 -27.59
N PRO A 443 -33.18 -0.91 -27.06
CA PRO A 443 -34.32 -0.86 -26.16
C PRO A 443 -33.92 -0.38 -24.77
N SER A 444 -34.66 0.59 -24.22
CA SER A 444 -34.52 1.07 -22.83
C SER A 444 -35.63 0.59 -21.91
N ALA A 445 -36.75 0.10 -22.45
CA ALA A 445 -37.82 -0.53 -21.70
C ALA A 445 -38.71 -1.34 -22.65
N GLY A 446 -39.49 -2.27 -22.10
CA GLY A 446 -40.41 -3.06 -22.91
C GLY A 446 -41.52 -3.73 -22.10
N LYS A 447 -42.68 -3.90 -22.70
CA LYS A 447 -43.75 -4.75 -22.15
C LYS A 447 -44.47 -5.49 -23.26
N LEU A 448 -45.03 -6.64 -22.94
CA LEU A 448 -45.89 -7.40 -23.84
C LEU A 448 -47.35 -7.12 -23.50
N THR A 449 -48.12 -6.69 -24.50
CA THR A 449 -49.54 -6.36 -24.40
C THR A 449 -50.39 -7.18 -25.37
N GLY A 450 -51.68 -6.86 -25.45
CA GLY A 450 -52.60 -7.50 -26.38
C GLY A 450 -53.01 -8.92 -25.97
N PRO A 451 -53.81 -9.60 -26.81
CA PRO A 451 -54.22 -10.98 -26.57
C PRO A 451 -52.99 -11.89 -26.54
N PHE A 452 -52.96 -12.82 -25.57
CA PHE A 452 -51.84 -13.75 -25.35
C PHE A 452 -50.47 -13.10 -25.09
N LYS A 453 -50.41 -11.79 -24.77
CA LYS A 453 -49.16 -11.04 -24.57
C LYS A 453 -48.22 -11.13 -25.78
N ALA A 454 -48.77 -11.00 -26.99
CA ALA A 454 -48.02 -11.14 -28.24
C ALA A 454 -47.62 -9.81 -28.89
N GLU A 455 -48.14 -8.67 -28.42
CA GLU A 455 -47.84 -7.35 -28.99
C GLU A 455 -46.73 -6.67 -28.18
N PRO A 456 -45.52 -6.49 -28.72
CA PRO A 456 -44.46 -5.81 -28.00
C PRO A 456 -44.68 -4.29 -28.04
N VAL A 457 -44.47 -3.68 -26.88
CA VAL A 457 -44.41 -2.23 -26.69
C VAL A 457 -43.03 -1.89 -26.17
N LEU A 458 -42.26 -1.12 -26.92
CA LEU A 458 -40.86 -0.83 -26.62
C LEU A 458 -40.62 0.67 -26.42
N ASP A 459 -39.78 1.01 -25.46
CA ASP A 459 -39.11 2.30 -25.41
C ASP A 459 -37.74 2.12 -26.05
N LEU A 460 -37.40 2.98 -27.01
CA LEU A 460 -36.20 2.86 -27.82
C LEU A 460 -35.47 4.19 -27.89
N TYR A 461 -34.15 4.13 -27.96
CA TYR A 461 -33.32 5.29 -28.27
C TYR A 461 -32.33 4.96 -29.39
N SER A 462 -32.03 5.93 -30.25
CA SER A 462 -31.07 5.71 -31.34
C SER A 462 -29.68 5.48 -30.78
N LEU A 463 -29.01 4.43 -31.25
CA LEU A 463 -27.66 4.07 -30.83
C LEU A 463 -26.88 3.52 -32.03
N ASP A 464 -25.88 4.27 -32.46
CA ASP A 464 -25.01 3.90 -33.58
C ASP A 464 -23.74 3.18 -33.10
N ALA A 465 -23.13 2.39 -33.98
CA ALA A 465 -21.88 1.68 -33.69
C ALA A 465 -20.74 2.63 -33.27
N SER A 466 -20.73 3.88 -33.75
CA SER A 466 -19.76 4.91 -33.38
C SER A 466 -19.74 5.25 -31.88
N ALA A 467 -20.82 4.98 -31.15
CA ALA A 467 -20.87 5.16 -29.70
C ALA A 467 -19.85 4.28 -28.96
N TYR A 468 -19.56 3.08 -29.50
CA TYR A 468 -18.61 2.12 -28.93
C TYR A 468 -17.28 2.04 -29.68
N ALA A 469 -17.20 2.62 -30.88
CA ALA A 469 -15.95 2.77 -31.59
C ALA A 469 -15.00 3.67 -30.79
N TRP A 470 -13.75 3.26 -30.61
CA TRP A 470 -12.77 4.00 -29.81
C TRP A 470 -11.51 4.27 -30.61
N SER A 471 -11.12 5.54 -30.69
CA SER A 471 -9.83 5.99 -31.20
C SER A 471 -8.90 6.31 -30.03
N ILE A 472 -7.61 6.00 -30.19
CA ILE A 472 -6.57 6.32 -29.20
C ILE A 472 -6.53 7.81 -28.82
N THR A 473 -6.88 8.70 -29.74
CA THR A 473 -6.90 10.16 -29.50
C THR A 473 -8.04 10.60 -28.59
N GLU A 474 -9.08 9.78 -28.42
CA GLU A 474 -10.25 10.06 -27.58
C GLU A 474 -9.99 9.85 -26.08
N GLU A 475 -8.86 9.25 -25.70
CA GLU A 475 -8.48 9.08 -24.29
C GLU A 475 -8.36 10.42 -23.56
N GLY A 476 -7.83 11.45 -24.24
CA GLY A 476 -7.62 12.77 -23.65
C GLY A 476 -6.47 12.81 -22.65
N THR A 477 -6.63 13.59 -21.58
CA THR A 477 -5.55 13.82 -20.60
C THR A 477 -5.94 13.35 -19.22
N ALA A 478 -5.29 12.29 -18.73
CA ALA A 478 -5.43 11.87 -17.34
C ALA A 478 -4.88 12.95 -16.38
N PRO A 479 -5.41 13.07 -15.16
CA PRO A 479 -4.84 13.91 -14.12
C PRO A 479 -3.35 13.60 -13.91
N PRO A 480 -2.52 14.63 -13.66
CA PRO A 480 -1.11 14.41 -13.37
C PRO A 480 -0.99 13.58 -12.09
N LEU A 481 -0.07 12.63 -12.09
CA LEU A 481 0.26 11.91 -10.87
C LEU A 481 0.73 12.93 -9.83
N PRO A 482 0.35 12.77 -8.55
CA PRO A 482 0.98 13.54 -7.49
C PRO A 482 2.48 13.30 -7.59
N ASP A 483 3.27 14.36 -7.42
CA ASP A 483 4.72 14.21 -7.37
C ASP A 483 5.03 13.13 -6.34
N GLN A 484 5.49 11.98 -6.83
CA GLN A 484 6.19 11.00 -6.04
C GLN A 484 7.55 11.62 -5.78
N THR A 485 7.59 12.75 -5.05
CA THR A 485 8.82 13.15 -4.39
C THR A 485 9.11 12.02 -3.45
N SER A 486 9.95 11.09 -3.90
CA SER A 486 10.74 10.29 -2.99
C SER A 486 11.22 11.28 -1.94
N PRO A 487 10.97 11.03 -0.64
CA PRO A 487 11.53 11.85 0.41
C PRO A 487 13.00 12.08 0.06
N ASP A 488 13.40 13.36 -0.01
CA ASP A 488 14.73 13.73 -0.47
C ASP A 488 15.75 12.90 0.33
N PRO A 489 16.50 11.99 -0.33
CA PRO A 489 17.25 10.98 0.38
C PRO A 489 18.18 11.66 1.37
N ALA A 490 18.17 11.18 2.61
CA ALA A 490 19.05 11.73 3.62
C ALA A 490 20.51 11.60 3.13
N PRO A 491 21.32 12.66 3.16
CA PRO A 491 22.70 12.58 2.67
C PRO A 491 23.54 11.69 3.59
N VAL A 492 24.71 11.25 3.12
CA VAL A 492 25.69 10.62 4.01
C VAL A 492 26.20 11.68 4.99
N PRO A 493 26.27 11.40 6.31
CA PRO A 493 26.79 12.38 7.27
C PRO A 493 28.21 12.83 6.92
N SER A 494 28.43 14.14 6.90
CA SER A 494 29.74 14.77 6.73
C SER A 494 30.22 15.40 8.04
N GLY A 495 31.52 15.72 8.11
CA GLY A 495 32.09 16.39 9.30
C GLY A 495 31.97 15.57 10.58
N VAL A 496 31.90 14.24 10.48
CA VAL A 496 31.70 13.38 11.65
C VAL A 496 32.86 13.55 12.63
N THR A 497 32.54 14.00 13.84
CA THR A 497 33.50 14.10 14.95
C THR A 497 33.00 13.31 16.14
N PHE A 498 33.90 13.02 17.08
CA PHE A 498 33.55 12.36 18.32
C PHE A 498 34.22 13.03 19.51
N GLU A 499 33.53 13.01 20.65
CA GLU A 499 34.05 13.41 21.94
C GLU A 499 33.97 12.23 22.91
N ALA A 500 35.07 11.96 23.62
CA ALA A 500 35.11 10.98 24.68
C ALA A 500 34.55 11.58 25.98
N THR A 501 33.42 11.06 26.46
CA THR A 501 32.79 11.54 27.69
C THR A 501 33.12 10.64 28.88
N ARG A 502 33.45 11.25 30.02
CA ARG A 502 33.70 10.56 31.29
C ARG A 502 32.53 10.74 32.24
N TYR A 503 31.89 9.65 32.63
CA TYR A 503 30.90 9.70 33.70
C TYR A 503 31.62 9.67 35.04
N THR A 504 31.43 10.72 35.84
CA THR A 504 32.08 10.84 37.15
C THR A 504 31.01 11.00 38.23
N THR A 505 30.94 10.06 39.18
CA THR A 505 30.04 10.16 40.36
C THR A 505 30.89 10.23 41.61
N GLY A 506 30.72 11.28 42.42
CA GLY A 506 31.49 11.46 43.65
C GLY A 506 33.01 11.58 43.45
N GLY A 507 33.46 12.08 42.28
CA GLY A 507 34.89 12.21 41.95
C GLY A 507 35.57 10.93 41.46
N GLN A 508 34.84 9.83 41.32
CA GLN A 508 35.31 8.58 40.71
C GLN A 508 34.73 8.45 39.29
N VAL A 509 35.56 8.09 38.32
CA VAL A 509 35.09 7.77 36.95
C VAL A 509 34.35 6.43 37.01
N THR A 510 33.04 6.45 36.75
CA THR A 510 32.14 5.28 36.80
C THR A 510 31.82 4.69 35.43
N GLY A 511 32.21 5.35 34.35
CA GLY A 511 32.04 4.84 32.98
C GLY A 511 32.65 5.75 31.92
N LEU A 512 32.87 5.19 30.74
CA LEU A 512 33.34 5.90 29.55
C LEU A 512 32.30 5.75 28.44
N ALA A 513 32.06 6.82 27.69
CA ALA A 513 31.27 6.80 26.47
C ALA A 513 31.96 7.64 25.39
N ALA A 514 31.46 7.53 24.17
CA ALA A 514 31.82 8.40 23.07
C ALA A 514 30.54 8.96 22.45
N THR A 515 30.50 10.27 22.28
CA THR A 515 29.41 10.99 21.65
C THR A 515 29.86 11.44 20.27
N PHE A 516 29.05 11.17 19.26
CA PHE A 516 29.32 11.47 17.87
C PHE A 516 28.37 12.56 17.37
N THR A 517 28.95 13.52 16.66
CA THR A 517 28.23 14.61 16.00
C THR A 517 28.58 14.62 14.52
N ALA A 518 27.70 15.18 13.70
CA ALA A 518 27.91 15.41 12.28
C ALA A 518 27.43 16.81 11.91
N ASP A 519 27.91 17.34 10.78
CA ASP A 519 27.47 18.65 10.30
C ASP A 519 25.95 18.65 10.07
N GLU A 520 25.24 19.63 10.63
CA GLU A 520 23.82 19.80 10.38
C GLU A 520 23.53 19.96 8.88
N VAL A 521 22.47 19.31 8.41
CA VAL A 521 22.01 19.43 7.02
C VAL A 521 21.03 20.61 6.93
N PRO A 522 21.39 21.72 6.27
CA PRO A 522 20.55 22.92 6.27
C PRO A 522 19.15 22.66 5.71
N GLY A 523 18.11 23.09 6.44
CA GLY A 523 16.71 22.95 6.03
C GLY A 523 16.08 21.57 6.30
N ARG A 524 16.83 20.61 6.85
CA ARG A 524 16.37 19.25 7.13
C ARG A 524 16.21 18.99 8.62
N VAL A 525 15.15 19.55 9.20
CA VAL A 525 14.79 19.36 10.63
C VAL A 525 14.19 17.98 10.93
N ASP A 526 13.89 17.20 9.90
CA ASP A 526 13.37 15.84 9.98
C ASP A 526 14.45 14.79 10.25
N LEU A 527 15.74 15.16 10.21
CA LEU A 527 16.85 14.24 10.35
C LEU A 527 17.30 14.10 11.81
N THR A 528 17.47 12.85 12.23
CA THR A 528 18.05 12.48 13.53
C THR A 528 19.34 11.69 13.28
N LEU A 529 20.43 12.04 13.97
CA LEU A 529 21.67 11.29 13.86
C LEU A 529 21.55 9.97 14.61
N ILE A 530 21.84 8.87 13.91
CA ILE A 530 21.97 7.54 14.51
C ILE A 530 23.38 7.03 14.33
N GLY A 531 23.84 6.16 15.22
CA GLY A 531 25.19 5.63 15.19
C GLY A 531 25.25 4.15 15.53
N ARG A 532 26.37 3.51 15.17
CA ARG A 532 26.73 2.16 15.57
C ARG A 532 28.23 2.05 15.82
N TYR A 533 28.63 1.22 16.76
CA TYR A 533 30.03 0.99 17.11
C TYR A 533 30.34 -0.49 17.34
N ARG A 534 31.62 -0.84 17.32
CA ARG A 534 32.10 -2.19 17.64
C ARG A 534 33.54 -2.15 18.15
N PRO A 535 33.99 -3.15 18.92
CA PRO A 535 35.42 -3.32 19.19
C PRO A 535 36.20 -3.47 17.87
N ALA A 536 37.37 -2.83 17.78
CA ALA A 536 38.16 -2.83 16.56
C ALA A 536 38.46 -4.25 16.07
N GLY A 537 38.24 -4.51 14.77
CA GLY A 537 38.46 -5.82 14.15
C GLY A 537 37.36 -6.87 14.36
N THR A 538 36.24 -6.54 15.00
CA THR A 538 35.08 -7.44 15.12
C THR A 538 34.07 -7.21 13.97
N SER A 539 33.13 -8.13 13.76
CA SER A 539 32.10 -8.00 12.72
C SER A 539 30.82 -7.32 13.20
N ASP A 540 30.45 -7.57 14.46
CA ASP A 540 29.11 -7.29 14.97
C ASP A 540 29.01 -5.85 15.48
N TRP A 541 28.05 -5.10 14.92
CA TRP A 541 27.80 -3.71 15.29
C TRP A 541 26.81 -3.62 16.46
N ILE A 542 27.04 -2.65 17.33
CA ILE A 542 26.21 -2.29 18.47
C ILE A 542 25.63 -0.90 18.20
N ASP A 543 24.31 -0.76 18.25
CA ASP A 543 23.64 0.52 18.01
C ASP A 543 23.90 1.52 19.17
N MET A 544 24.08 2.79 18.80
CA MET A 544 24.18 3.91 19.72
C MET A 544 22.79 4.44 20.09
N ALA A 545 22.70 5.12 21.24
CA ALA A 545 21.50 5.90 21.58
C ALA A 545 21.51 7.25 20.87
N SER A 546 20.35 7.81 20.55
CA SER A 546 20.25 9.20 20.10
C SER A 546 19.95 10.09 21.32
N GLN A 547 20.75 11.14 21.54
CA GLN A 547 20.48 12.10 22.62
C GLN A 547 20.74 13.52 22.11
N GLY A 548 19.69 14.35 22.07
CA GLY A 548 19.83 15.76 21.68
C GLY A 548 20.34 15.99 20.26
N GLY A 549 20.15 15.03 19.35
CA GLY A 549 20.67 15.08 17.98
C GLY A 549 22.05 14.45 17.79
N GLU A 550 22.62 13.86 18.85
CA GLU A 550 23.95 13.22 18.84
C GLU A 550 23.81 11.70 18.99
N ALA A 551 24.75 10.94 18.42
CA ALA A 551 24.80 9.50 18.57
C ALA A 551 25.77 9.11 19.70
N VAL A 552 25.27 8.47 20.75
CA VAL A 552 26.01 8.17 21.98
C VAL A 552 26.25 6.67 22.13
N ALA A 553 27.52 6.28 22.15
CA ALA A 553 27.93 4.91 22.41
C ALA A 553 27.62 4.49 23.85
N GLY A 554 27.33 3.20 24.05
CA GLY A 554 27.17 2.62 25.38
C GLY A 554 28.49 2.58 26.18
N PRO A 555 28.50 1.97 27.38
CA PRO A 555 29.71 1.90 28.21
C PRO A 555 30.90 1.27 27.45
N LEU A 556 32.04 1.96 27.47
CA LEU A 556 33.27 1.57 26.79
C LEU A 556 34.36 1.16 27.80
N ASN A 557 35.19 0.21 27.39
CA ASN A 557 36.38 -0.19 28.13
C ASN A 557 37.52 0.81 27.96
N ASP A 558 38.21 1.11 29.06
CA ASP A 558 39.36 2.01 29.11
C ASP A 558 40.53 1.50 28.26
N GLY A 559 41.09 2.36 27.41
CA GLY A 559 42.22 2.08 26.54
C GLY A 559 41.93 1.14 25.36
N ALA A 560 40.69 0.67 25.20
CA ALA A 560 40.31 -0.19 24.08
C ALA A 560 40.05 0.60 22.79
N GLY A 561 40.37 -0.01 21.65
CA GLY A 561 40.09 0.53 20.31
C GLY A 561 38.71 0.10 19.81
N TYR A 562 37.98 1.04 19.23
CA TYR A 562 36.66 0.85 18.66
C TYR A 562 36.59 1.43 17.25
N GLU A 563 35.61 0.95 16.51
CA GLU A 563 35.20 1.48 15.21
C GLU A 563 33.75 1.97 15.32
N ALA A 564 33.44 3.09 14.68
CA ALA A 564 32.09 3.69 14.66
C ALA A 564 31.70 4.16 13.26
N GLN A 565 30.40 4.16 13.01
CA GLN A 565 29.76 4.78 11.85
C GLN A 565 28.49 5.51 12.30
N VAL A 566 28.14 6.58 11.60
CA VAL A 566 26.87 7.31 11.81
C VAL A 566 26.09 7.41 10.51
N ALA A 567 24.77 7.57 10.61
CA ALA A 567 23.86 7.76 9.50
C ALA A 567 22.76 8.76 9.90
N TRP A 568 22.13 9.39 8.92
CA TRP A 568 20.95 10.22 9.15
C TRP A 568 19.69 9.35 9.03
N LEU A 569 18.85 9.37 10.06
CA LEU A 569 17.51 8.79 10.06
C LEU A 569 16.50 9.90 9.76
N SER A 570 15.73 9.73 8.69
CA SER A 570 14.53 10.53 8.41
C SER A 570 13.27 9.75 8.80
N ASN A 571 12.11 10.38 8.67
CA ASN A 571 10.81 9.72 8.88
C ASN A 571 10.53 8.55 7.92
N THR A 572 11.31 8.41 6.84
CA THR A 572 11.01 7.48 5.74
C THR A 572 12.19 6.61 5.33
N SER A 573 13.42 6.98 5.70
CA SER A 573 14.64 6.31 5.25
C SER A 573 15.82 6.54 6.18
N VAL A 574 16.84 5.69 6.07
CA VAL A 574 18.17 5.86 6.67
C VAL A 574 19.16 6.11 5.54
N SER A 575 20.04 7.09 5.67
CA SER A 575 21.10 7.34 4.69
C SER A 575 22.18 6.26 4.68
N ASP A 576 23.08 6.30 3.70
CA ASP A 576 24.28 5.46 3.77
C ASP A 576 25.11 5.82 5.00
N TRP A 577 25.71 4.79 5.60
CA TRP A 577 26.59 4.95 6.75
C TRP A 577 27.85 5.72 6.38
N SER A 578 28.31 6.58 7.28
CA SER A 578 29.59 7.27 7.17
C SER A 578 30.74 6.27 6.99
N PRO A 579 31.89 6.71 6.45
CA PRO A 579 33.13 5.93 6.54
C PRO A 579 33.41 5.50 8.00
N THR A 580 34.05 4.35 8.17
CA THR A 580 34.40 3.83 9.50
C THR A 580 35.42 4.74 10.18
N LEU A 581 35.04 5.34 11.31
CA LEU A 581 35.97 6.05 12.20
C LEU A 581 36.56 5.07 13.21
N SER A 582 37.88 5.09 13.40
CA SER A 582 38.56 4.40 14.50
C SER A 582 38.80 5.37 15.65
N PHE A 583 38.48 4.96 16.88
CA PHE A 583 38.66 5.78 18.08
C PHE A 583 39.09 4.94 19.29
N THR A 584 39.69 5.60 20.27
CA THR A 584 40.04 5.01 21.57
C THR A 584 39.52 5.91 22.67
N VAL A 585 39.13 5.34 23.80
CA VAL A 585 38.62 6.13 24.94
C VAL A 585 39.50 5.84 26.15
N SER A 586 40.02 6.91 26.76
CA SER A 586 40.91 6.82 27.92
C SER A 586 40.34 7.57 29.13
N ALA A 587 40.23 6.87 30.25
CA ALA A 587 39.76 7.40 31.53
C ALA A 587 40.72 8.45 32.11
N ASP A 588 42.03 8.34 31.84
CA ASP A 588 43.02 9.33 32.22
C ASP A 588 43.95 9.65 31.03
N THR A 589 43.88 10.89 30.57
CA THR A 589 44.69 11.44 29.46
C THR A 589 45.84 12.31 29.96
N THR A 590 46.04 12.41 31.27
CA THR A 590 47.15 13.17 31.85
C THR A 590 48.30 12.22 32.16
N ALA A 591 49.49 12.53 31.63
CA ALA A 591 50.68 11.75 31.94
C ALA A 591 51.03 11.89 33.43
N PRO A 592 51.52 10.83 34.11
CA PRO A 592 52.12 10.99 35.43
C PRO A 592 53.38 11.84 35.36
N GLY A 593 53.86 12.30 36.50
CA GLY A 593 55.15 13.00 36.59
C GLY A 593 56.31 12.13 36.10
N LEU A 594 57.47 12.76 35.88
CA LEU A 594 58.68 12.05 35.50
C LEU A 594 59.31 11.29 36.69
N PRO A 595 59.93 10.12 36.47
CA PRO A 595 60.78 9.46 37.47
C PRO A 595 61.98 10.34 37.89
N THR A 596 62.00 10.85 39.12
CA THR A 596 63.03 11.78 39.62
C THR A 596 64.17 11.04 40.32
N GLY A 597 65.32 10.88 39.66
CA GLY A 597 66.45 10.10 40.22
C GLY A 597 66.71 8.80 39.47
N PHE A 598 66.30 8.73 38.21
CA PHE A 598 66.72 7.66 37.32
C PHE A 598 68.26 7.65 37.21
N VAL A 599 68.85 6.50 37.54
CA VAL A 599 70.28 6.23 37.41
C VAL A 599 70.48 4.97 36.59
N ALA A 600 71.50 4.98 35.74
CA ALA A 600 71.90 3.84 34.93
C ALA A 600 73.43 3.79 34.90
N ASN A 601 73.99 2.67 35.34
CA ASN A 601 75.43 2.45 35.45
C ASN A 601 75.85 1.23 34.62
N GLY A 602 77.07 1.31 34.08
CA GLY A 602 77.71 0.19 33.39
C GLY A 602 78.54 -0.66 34.34
N GLY A 603 78.93 -1.84 33.89
CA GLY A 603 79.80 -2.76 34.61
C GLY A 603 80.27 -3.90 33.70
N SER A 604 80.95 -4.89 34.28
CA SER A 604 81.29 -6.12 33.55
C SER A 604 80.09 -7.05 33.53
N GLY A 605 79.43 -7.16 32.38
CA GLY A 605 78.28 -8.05 32.16
C GLY A 605 76.91 -7.35 32.04
N PRO A 606 76.38 -6.68 33.08
CA PRO A 606 75.10 -5.98 32.99
C PRO A 606 75.22 -4.45 33.04
N ALA A 607 74.30 -3.77 32.36
CA ALA A 607 73.90 -2.42 32.76
C ALA A 607 72.89 -2.55 33.91
N ALA A 608 73.03 -1.78 34.97
CA ALA A 608 72.12 -1.81 36.10
C ALA A 608 71.84 -0.41 36.63
N GLY A 609 70.71 -0.25 37.29
CA GLY A 609 70.30 1.05 37.78
C GLY A 609 69.07 0.97 38.63
N ALA A 610 68.59 2.16 39.00
CA ALA A 610 67.40 2.32 39.81
C ALA A 610 66.65 3.57 39.38
N PHE A 611 65.37 3.62 39.67
CA PHE A 611 64.59 4.84 39.61
C PHE A 611 63.45 4.77 40.62
N PRO A 612 63.12 5.88 41.31
CA PRO A 612 61.84 6.01 41.96
C PRO A 612 60.76 6.35 40.94
N ALA A 613 59.59 5.71 41.08
CA ALA A 613 58.39 6.13 40.39
C ALA A 613 58.02 7.57 40.78
N PRO A 614 57.39 8.34 39.88
CA PRO A 614 56.93 9.68 40.20
C PRO A 614 55.97 9.70 41.38
N ASN A 615 56.02 10.78 42.18
CA ASN A 615 55.01 11.05 43.19
C ASN A 615 53.75 11.66 42.55
N SER A 616 53.08 10.88 41.72
CA SER A 616 51.86 11.30 41.03
C SER A 616 50.72 10.35 41.38
N ALA A 617 49.60 10.91 41.82
CA ALA A 617 48.43 10.13 42.23
C ALA A 617 47.87 9.24 41.11
N ASN A 618 48.09 9.62 39.86
CA ASN A 618 47.69 8.87 38.67
C ASN A 618 48.73 7.86 38.18
N PHE A 619 49.89 7.71 38.82
CA PHE A 619 50.89 6.71 38.42
C PHE A 619 50.30 5.29 38.44
N GLY A 620 50.49 4.55 37.35
CA GLY A 620 50.10 3.16 37.20
C GLY A 620 51.30 2.22 37.14
N PHE A 621 52.21 2.45 36.19
CA PHE A 621 53.40 1.62 35.99
C PHE A 621 54.50 2.41 35.28
N ALA A 622 55.72 1.88 35.25
CA ALA A 622 56.83 2.44 34.46
C ALA A 622 57.40 1.40 33.50
N ARG A 623 57.96 1.83 32.37
CA ARG A 623 58.72 0.96 31.46
C ARG A 623 60.14 1.48 31.30
N LEU A 624 61.09 0.56 31.38
CA LEU A 624 62.48 0.80 31.01
C LEU A 624 62.65 0.53 29.51
N TYR A 625 63.25 1.47 28.81
CA TYR A 625 63.57 1.42 27.39
C TYR A 625 65.07 1.43 27.18
N ARG A 626 65.53 0.79 26.10
CA ARG A 626 66.93 0.78 25.67
C ARG A 626 67.06 1.07 24.18
N GLY A 627 68.04 1.88 23.82
CA GLY A 627 68.39 2.21 22.44
C GLY A 627 69.91 2.19 22.22
N ILE A 628 70.32 2.17 20.95
CA ILE A 628 71.74 2.28 20.54
C ILE A 628 72.11 3.71 20.14
N SER A 629 71.11 4.57 19.85
CA SER A 629 71.24 6.01 19.62
C SER A 629 70.50 6.79 20.71
N THR A 630 70.50 8.12 20.65
CA THR A 630 69.71 8.99 21.54
C THR A 630 68.27 9.18 21.08
N ASP A 631 67.84 8.50 20.02
CA ASP A 631 66.46 8.55 19.54
C ASP A 631 65.57 7.59 20.35
N PHE A 632 64.61 8.14 21.09
CA PHE A 632 63.66 7.37 21.88
C PHE A 632 62.69 6.57 21.00
N ALA A 633 62.35 7.05 19.81
CA ALA A 633 61.42 6.35 18.92
C ALA A 633 61.98 5.00 18.44
N ALA A 634 63.31 4.88 18.37
CA ALA A 634 64.01 3.65 18.04
C ALA A 634 64.32 2.75 19.26
N ALA A 635 63.92 3.15 20.47
CA ALA A 635 64.20 2.40 21.69
C ALA A 635 63.23 1.22 21.88
N VAL A 636 63.76 0.09 22.37
CA VAL A 636 62.98 -1.11 22.67
C VAL A 636 62.63 -1.19 24.15
N VAL A 637 61.44 -1.70 24.48
CA VAL A 637 61.05 -1.96 25.87
C VAL A 637 61.88 -3.11 26.42
N VAL A 638 62.59 -2.87 27.52
CA VAL A 638 63.37 -3.88 28.25
C VAL A 638 62.51 -4.55 29.30
N ARG A 639 61.78 -3.77 30.11
CA ARG A 639 60.99 -4.27 31.24
C ARG A 639 59.87 -3.31 31.61
N THR A 640 58.75 -3.88 32.07
CA THR A 640 57.65 -3.14 32.72
C THR A 640 57.71 -3.35 34.23
N PHE A 641 57.56 -2.28 34.99
CA PHE A 641 57.55 -2.24 36.45
C PHE A 641 56.17 -1.81 36.93
N ASN A 642 55.48 -2.74 37.61
CA ASN A 642 54.20 -2.46 38.24
C ASN A 642 54.43 -2.16 39.73
N GLY A 643 53.83 -1.09 40.23
CA GLY A 643 53.87 -0.75 41.65
C GLY A 643 53.28 0.64 41.93
N SER A 644 53.59 1.18 43.09
CA SER A 644 52.94 2.40 43.59
C SER A 644 53.73 3.67 43.32
N ALA A 645 53.07 4.83 43.39
CA ALA A 645 53.73 6.14 43.33
C ALA A 645 54.84 6.23 44.39
N SER A 646 55.95 6.88 44.06
CA SER A 646 57.16 7.00 44.90
C SER A 646 57.87 5.68 45.25
N GLN A 647 57.45 4.53 44.73
CA GLN A 647 58.17 3.26 44.92
C GLN A 647 59.47 3.26 44.11
N SER A 648 60.58 2.86 44.74
CA SER A 648 61.85 2.64 44.05
C SER A 648 61.88 1.28 43.37
N PHE A 649 62.37 1.27 42.13
CA PHE A 649 62.58 0.08 41.32
C PHE A 649 64.04 -0.05 40.94
N ASP A 650 64.61 -1.23 41.17
CA ASP A 650 65.93 -1.61 40.70
C ASP A 650 65.81 -2.47 39.43
N TRP A 651 66.80 -2.36 38.56
CA TRP A 651 66.82 -3.09 37.30
C TRP A 651 68.23 -3.49 36.88
N SER A 652 68.31 -4.56 36.10
CA SER A 652 69.52 -5.06 35.48
C SER A 652 69.20 -5.57 34.08
N ASP A 653 70.03 -5.23 33.10
CA ASP A 653 69.96 -5.67 31.71
C ASP A 653 71.33 -6.26 31.30
N PRO A 654 71.49 -7.60 31.31
CA PRO A 654 72.70 -8.26 30.84
C PRO A 654 72.96 -7.99 29.36
N ARG A 655 74.13 -7.43 29.02
CA ARG A 655 74.44 -6.99 27.65
C ARG A 655 75.90 -7.28 27.28
N PRO A 656 76.20 -7.61 26.01
CA PRO A 656 77.57 -7.60 25.51
C PRO A 656 78.19 -6.21 25.62
N ALA A 657 79.53 -6.17 25.62
CA ALA A 657 80.30 -4.94 25.63
C ALA A 657 79.84 -3.98 24.52
N GLY A 658 79.61 -2.71 24.89
CA GLY A 658 79.05 -1.70 23.99
C GLY A 658 78.39 -0.54 24.71
N THR A 659 78.01 0.49 23.95
CA THR A 659 77.36 1.71 24.48
C THR A 659 75.85 1.69 24.22
N TYR A 660 75.06 1.78 25.27
CA TYR A 660 73.59 1.75 25.25
C TYR A 660 73.01 3.02 25.87
N ARG A 661 71.81 3.40 25.46
CA ARG A 661 71.05 4.51 26.05
C ARG A 661 69.82 3.93 26.74
N TYR A 662 69.60 4.30 27.99
CA TYR A 662 68.42 3.87 28.73
C TYR A 662 67.51 5.05 29.04
N TRP A 663 66.20 4.80 29.01
CA TRP A 663 65.16 5.71 29.45
C TRP A 663 64.19 4.98 30.35
N VAL A 664 63.49 5.72 31.20
CA VAL A 664 62.31 5.21 31.91
C VAL A 664 61.15 6.14 31.63
N ARG A 665 60.02 5.59 31.17
CA ARG A 665 58.76 6.34 31.02
C ARG A 665 57.74 5.86 32.02
N ALA A 666 57.13 6.77 32.75
CA ALA A 666 55.99 6.51 33.62
C ALA A 666 54.68 6.56 32.82
N PHE A 667 53.72 5.72 33.18
CA PHE A 667 52.40 5.63 32.57
C PHE A 667 51.34 5.67 33.66
N ASN A 668 50.21 6.32 33.36
CA ASN A 668 49.07 6.31 34.26
C ASN A 668 48.34 4.96 34.22
N ARG A 669 47.29 4.80 35.03
CA ARG A 669 46.51 3.55 35.07
C ARG A 669 45.79 3.23 33.76
N SER A 670 45.52 4.23 32.94
CA SER A 670 44.97 4.09 31.58
C SER A 670 46.06 3.87 30.52
N GLY A 671 47.33 3.69 30.92
CA GLY A 671 48.44 3.42 30.02
C GLY A 671 48.94 4.63 29.21
N PHE A 672 48.54 5.85 29.57
CA PHE A 672 49.01 7.07 28.92
C PHE A 672 50.30 7.59 29.57
N GLY A 673 51.28 7.92 28.74
CA GLY A 673 52.57 8.49 29.14
C GLY A 673 53.28 9.10 27.93
N ASP A 674 53.84 10.29 28.10
CA ASP A 674 54.43 11.11 27.04
C ASP A 674 55.89 11.50 27.36
N ALA A 675 56.43 12.46 26.61
CA ALA A 675 57.77 12.99 26.84
C ALA A 675 57.93 13.61 28.24
N SER A 676 56.89 14.24 28.80
CA SER A 676 56.92 14.86 30.14
C SER A 676 57.07 13.83 31.26
N SER A 677 56.67 12.59 31.01
CA SER A 677 56.80 11.44 31.92
C SER A 677 58.04 10.56 31.66
N THR A 678 58.94 10.99 30.76
CA THR A 678 60.13 10.21 30.35
C THR A 678 61.42 10.79 30.94
N ALA A 679 62.16 9.98 31.69
CA ALA A 679 63.51 10.29 32.17
C ALA A 679 64.57 9.60 31.30
N GLY A 680 65.70 10.29 31.05
CA GLY A 680 66.79 9.83 30.17
C GLY A 680 66.87 10.61 28.84
N PRO A 681 67.78 10.23 27.92
CA PRO A 681 68.62 9.06 27.99
C PRO A 681 69.77 9.19 28.99
N ILE A 682 70.12 8.09 29.65
CA ILE A 682 71.44 7.93 30.28
C ILE A 682 72.26 7.01 29.40
N THR A 683 73.45 7.47 29.00
CA THR A 683 74.38 6.69 28.19
C THR A 683 75.24 5.81 29.11
N VAL A 684 75.24 4.51 28.85
CA VAL A 684 75.92 3.49 29.65
C VAL A 684 76.86 2.69 28.75
N THR A 685 78.11 2.54 29.17
CA THR A 685 79.08 1.64 28.51
C THR A 685 79.23 0.36 29.33
N VAL A 686 78.95 -0.79 28.72
CA VAL A 686 79.20 -2.11 29.28
C VAL A 686 80.53 -2.60 28.73
N THR A 687 81.39 -3.16 29.60
CA THR A 687 82.77 -3.59 29.28
C THR A 687 82.95 -5.09 29.37
#